data_AF-A0A8R1Z5K9-F1
#
_entry.id   AF-A0A8R1Z5K9-F1
#
_cell.length_a   1.000
_cell.length_b   1.000
_cell.length_c   1.000
_cell.angle_alpha   90.00
_cell.angle_beta   90.00
_cell.angle_gamma   90.00
#
_symmetry.space_group_name_H-M   'P 1'
#
loop_
_entity.id
_entity.type
_entity.pdbx_description
1 polymer ?
#
loop_
_entity_poly.entity_id
_entity_poly.type
_entity_poly.pdbx_seq_one_letter_code
_entity_poly.pdbx_strand_id
1 'polypeptide(L)'
;MALSPSSSSLQSADLSTLLRINKGFPFHITYKGNDAVVYQHALSNFFSQNPVSWKRHGKFFPYPLVFPLKFIPFDDKHVFTLDSTIEELKSFAFLHIFFINASSADEYRNNIRHTVSEWFAGLSSRPELQWLIVVDTTRAKEKKNRSNLMDKIKTDFSKHNHKLIEVSDSVEHSSFNALTGLVQSSLLSHLELLTETWERCLKAGRERHVAKDWNLVECVNQEVDYARLFWSLGALDHSLKLYEDLDSFVFFLIVSLAESESSSYPPWAERLGGEEMEECPTLLESMREVDIKKGNSTIAGIRHLLLAHKLLLTVHLYHARVHSPKTAASPGARCDHAAVVMKYANNTLHGVIEHLLVLKSSIAPFRLSCWVIQLVGESLYLSCLIADINTIETAKEAVAAMHSKRFKELLCIAELAVEERKEERGRLLEWMDGVMKKREAEEKLTKQHRDSALSVLCEALRNSSSLESTMLRTHDAASAFLTQSGRKRSAALIGYELALFLTRQGKPAAALPYYLRFVSSLMENGEKSESMLRVIEEAVEKLHPKEDYERIVRFLLYLVQNTRDDGKKLECANRLKNELERGKKESLHQIRLTEWTDHIGCPCKVRLNMKTEITKVVPGEKVNLGVRISSSIPSISLEGARVKVRLSLLSPSTTTAYEKPAFDVEYRLAESRLICVNRGSKNVSPSDSPRDEEVGIELIHDGIIERIDNEGVTVQLEAVVRKTGIFMLHNVEITVCSESLLLIVPQSCIIIDRKMIMVIVEETKHSIAFPQGKVLESGISECLSVSLSSGSLAIPSSTLKVTIEDGEEGDIEFMSEDGLWESLVVLPVPSLEKEQKVGREIRLCMPLSGEVKPEEGIRKIRLEWSGRLFVHIVRFSPLFSTRFTNSHLESKMLLDLEMSRPSSSLWSIIPLESSLSIKNPLAPIEPALMYFDTQPLLPRGVSSLTWLAAPPSDGLPSVPFKLRLRYRVKPIDGRAMEEAVDREYEYRLEGDVELKRVQYEVCSQVLSQQPGAQLCRVGTPCHLLVSIRSLSVHETDSLVVSVATDERLWEIGERSKAVTLKESGLGQVYMMVIPLVPGFLPFPSVQLHAAANSIRSEDRFWSDSSDSIPSPPLFTFERTAGKQIRVLGASGGDGGSISSRGEKRTIKEKLQKLFD
;
A
#
# COMPACT_ATOMS: atom_id res chain seq x y z
N MET A 1 1.98 21.44 27.76
CA MET A 1 1.52 22.05 29.04
C MET A 1 0.29 21.36 29.66
N ALA A 2 -0.43 20.49 28.94
CA ALA A 2 -1.35 19.55 29.56
C ALA A 2 -0.56 18.42 30.25
N LEU A 3 -0.43 18.51 31.58
CA LEU A 3 0.10 17.48 32.49
C LEU A 3 1.45 16.84 32.13
N SER A 4 2.52 17.61 32.34
CA SER A 4 3.66 17.01 33.05
C SER A 4 3.18 16.59 34.45
N PRO A 5 3.33 15.32 34.88
CA PRO A 5 2.93 14.93 36.23
C PRO A 5 3.87 15.58 37.24
N SER A 6 3.34 16.54 38.02
CA SER A 6 4.07 17.20 39.11
C SER A 6 4.01 16.41 40.43
N SER A 7 3.73 15.10 40.36
CA SER A 7 3.60 14.20 41.52
C SER A 7 3.62 12.72 41.09
N SER A 8 4.81 12.14 40.95
CA SER A 8 4.99 10.68 41.05
C SER A 8 6.33 10.35 41.72
N SER A 9 6.46 9.16 42.33
CA SER A 9 7.72 8.65 42.93
C SER A 9 8.90 8.68 41.95
N LEU A 10 8.64 8.47 40.67
CA LEU A 10 9.64 8.59 39.60
C LEU A 10 10.17 10.01 39.37
N GLN A 11 9.58 11.07 39.95
CA GLN A 11 10.07 12.44 39.74
C GLN A 11 11.48 12.72 40.28
N SER A 12 11.97 11.94 41.24
CA SER A 12 13.38 12.02 41.66
C SER A 12 14.34 11.30 40.69
N ALA A 13 13.81 10.47 39.80
CA ALA A 13 14.57 9.65 38.87
C ALA A 13 14.53 10.25 37.46
N ASP A 14 15.43 11.19 37.19
CA ASP A 14 15.81 11.55 35.82
C ASP A 14 16.30 10.31 35.04
N LEU A 15 16.31 10.38 33.71
CA LEU A 15 16.81 9.33 32.81
C LEU A 15 18.19 8.80 33.25
N SER A 16 19.07 9.70 33.73
CA SER A 16 20.40 9.38 34.26
C SER A 16 20.39 8.52 35.53
N THR A 17 19.30 8.54 36.32
CA THR A 17 19.11 7.71 37.50
C THR A 17 18.62 6.32 37.11
N LEU A 18 17.65 6.23 36.20
CA LEU A 18 17.15 4.94 35.68
C LEU A 18 18.28 4.11 35.05
N LEU A 19 19.15 4.74 34.25
CA LEU A 19 20.30 4.11 33.61
C LEU A 19 21.41 3.63 34.57
N ARG A 20 21.28 3.89 35.88
CA ARG A 20 22.17 3.37 36.92
C ARG A 20 21.61 2.13 37.62
N ILE A 21 20.32 1.83 37.46
CA ILE A 21 19.63 0.69 38.08
C ILE A 21 19.95 -0.58 37.29
N ASN A 22 20.12 -1.71 37.99
CA ASN A 22 20.30 -3.06 37.41
C ASN A 22 21.28 -3.11 36.21
N LYS A 23 22.45 -2.49 36.34
CA LYS A 23 23.54 -2.67 35.37
C LYS A 23 23.96 -4.13 35.29
N GLY A 24 24.32 -4.57 34.08
CA GLY A 24 24.88 -5.90 33.83
C GLY A 24 26.08 -6.22 34.74
N PHE A 25 26.18 -7.49 35.16
CA PHE A 25 27.27 -7.94 36.02
C PHE A 25 28.56 -8.20 35.20
N PRO A 26 29.75 -8.02 35.80
CA PRO A 26 31.01 -8.29 35.11
C PRO A 26 31.26 -9.80 34.99
N PHE A 27 31.86 -10.23 33.87
CA PHE A 27 32.25 -11.62 33.65
C PHE A 27 33.63 -11.86 34.23
N HIS A 28 33.74 -12.79 35.18
CA HIS A 28 35.02 -13.07 35.83
C HIS A 28 35.94 -13.94 34.98
N ILE A 29 37.23 -13.58 34.96
CA ILE A 29 38.33 -14.41 34.47
C ILE A 29 39.31 -14.59 35.62
N THR A 30 39.57 -15.83 36.03
CA THR A 30 40.64 -16.06 37.03
C THR A 30 42.01 -16.04 36.37
N TYR A 31 43.01 -15.51 37.06
CA TYR A 31 44.42 -15.60 36.65
C TYR A 31 45.33 -16.20 37.72
N LYS A 32 46.40 -16.87 37.27
CA LYS A 32 47.49 -17.39 38.11
C LYS A 32 48.83 -17.25 37.36
N GLY A 33 49.95 -17.14 38.08
CA GLY A 33 51.29 -16.96 37.48
C GLY A 33 51.80 -15.50 37.51
N ASN A 34 52.96 -15.27 36.91
CA ASN A 34 53.69 -13.99 36.98
C ASN A 34 53.22 -12.98 35.91
N ASP A 35 53.36 -11.68 36.20
CA ASP A 35 53.13 -10.55 35.28
C ASP A 35 51.75 -10.42 34.62
N ALA A 36 50.72 -11.07 35.17
CA ALA A 36 49.36 -11.04 34.63
C ALA A 36 48.77 -9.63 34.42
N VAL A 37 49.16 -8.65 35.25
CA VAL A 37 48.58 -7.28 35.29
C VAL A 37 48.66 -6.55 33.94
N VAL A 38 49.73 -6.77 33.16
CA VAL A 38 49.97 -6.10 31.87
C VAL A 38 48.85 -6.40 30.87
N TYR A 39 48.39 -7.65 30.83
CA TYR A 39 47.39 -8.11 29.86
C TYR A 39 45.94 -7.90 30.33
N GLN A 40 45.70 -7.77 31.64
CA GLN A 40 44.36 -7.60 32.21
C GLN A 40 43.65 -6.35 31.67
N HIS A 41 44.28 -5.18 31.80
CA HIS A 41 43.70 -3.91 31.36
C HIS A 41 43.51 -3.86 29.83
N ALA A 42 44.46 -4.42 29.07
CA ALA A 42 44.36 -4.51 27.62
C ALA A 42 43.19 -5.39 27.16
N LEU A 43 43.02 -6.57 27.76
CA LEU A 43 41.91 -7.49 27.45
C LEU A 43 40.56 -6.92 27.90
N SER A 44 40.44 -6.40 29.13
CA SER A 44 39.20 -5.79 29.61
C SER A 44 38.75 -4.61 28.74
N ASN A 45 39.67 -3.75 28.31
CA ASN A 45 39.34 -2.65 27.40
C ASN A 45 38.97 -3.14 26.00
N PHE A 46 39.71 -4.11 25.45
CA PHE A 46 39.42 -4.69 24.13
C PHE A 46 37.99 -5.26 24.08
N PHE A 47 37.62 -6.11 25.04
CA PHE A 47 36.32 -6.79 25.07
C PHE A 47 35.14 -5.90 25.52
N SER A 48 35.43 -4.75 26.15
CA SER A 48 34.42 -3.72 26.46
C SER A 48 34.12 -2.79 25.28
N GLN A 49 35.07 -2.63 24.34
CA GLN A 49 34.94 -1.73 23.18
C GLN A 49 34.60 -2.46 21.87
N ASN A 50 35.03 -3.71 21.72
CA ASN A 50 34.87 -4.47 20.49
C ASN A 50 33.76 -5.52 20.64
N PRO A 51 32.58 -5.32 20.02
CA PRO A 51 31.53 -6.32 20.05
C PRO A 51 31.93 -7.62 19.33
N VAL A 52 31.67 -8.73 19.99
CA VAL A 52 31.93 -10.10 19.55
C VAL A 52 30.72 -10.64 18.78
N SER A 53 30.98 -11.20 17.60
CA SER A 53 30.00 -12.01 16.87
C SER A 53 30.03 -13.46 17.38
N TRP A 54 28.85 -13.99 17.71
CA TRP A 54 28.68 -15.38 18.14
C TRP A 54 27.95 -16.18 17.06
N LYS A 55 28.29 -17.47 16.92
CA LYS A 55 27.68 -18.39 15.97
C LYS A 55 27.13 -19.60 16.74
N ARG A 56 25.80 -19.69 16.88
CA ARG A 56 25.11 -20.83 17.52
C ARG A 56 24.51 -21.73 16.44
N HIS A 57 24.59 -23.05 16.61
CA HIS A 57 23.90 -24.01 15.73
C HIS A 57 24.10 -23.76 14.22
N GLY A 58 25.31 -23.32 13.83
CA GLY A 58 25.65 -23.01 12.44
C GLY A 58 25.24 -21.61 11.93
N LYS A 59 24.43 -20.84 12.66
CA LYS A 59 23.95 -19.49 12.28
C LYS A 59 24.59 -18.41 13.16
N PHE A 60 24.76 -17.20 12.60
CA PHE A 60 25.17 -16.05 13.41
C PHE A 60 24.04 -15.62 14.34
N PHE A 61 24.38 -15.41 15.62
CA PHE A 61 23.49 -14.80 16.59
C PHE A 61 23.31 -13.31 16.22
N PRO A 62 22.07 -12.81 16.10
CA PRO A 62 21.82 -11.51 15.47
C PRO A 62 22.20 -10.29 16.33
N TYR A 63 22.48 -10.50 17.62
CA TYR A 63 22.84 -9.43 18.55
C TYR A 63 24.34 -9.49 18.89
N PRO A 64 25.11 -8.41 18.69
CA PRO A 64 26.51 -8.37 19.09
C PRO A 64 26.64 -8.50 20.62
N LEU A 65 27.62 -9.28 21.08
CA LEU A 65 27.93 -9.45 22.51
C LEU A 65 29.08 -8.54 22.93
N VAL A 66 29.00 -7.94 24.11
CA VAL A 66 30.08 -7.19 24.76
C VAL A 66 30.40 -7.90 26.08
N PHE A 67 31.68 -8.18 26.34
CA PHE A 67 32.09 -8.89 27.55
C PHE A 67 32.73 -7.90 28.53
N PRO A 68 32.01 -7.43 29.58
CA PRO A 68 32.60 -6.61 30.64
C PRO A 68 33.49 -7.47 31.55
N LEU A 69 34.71 -7.75 31.09
CA LEU A 69 35.65 -8.65 31.76
C LEU A 69 36.27 -8.04 33.01
N LYS A 70 36.24 -8.80 34.12
CA LYS A 70 36.90 -8.47 35.38
C LYS A 70 37.83 -9.62 35.79
N PHE A 71 39.11 -9.31 35.94
CA PHE A 71 40.11 -10.29 36.35
C PHE A 71 40.15 -10.44 37.88
N ILE A 72 40.23 -11.69 38.35
CA ILE A 72 40.33 -12.05 39.78
C ILE A 72 41.44 -13.09 39.97
N PRO A 73 42.10 -13.17 41.14
CA PRO A 73 43.04 -14.26 41.42
C PRO A 73 42.33 -15.63 41.38
N PHE A 74 43.05 -16.68 40.97
CA PHE A 74 42.53 -18.04 41.01
C PHE A 74 42.32 -18.56 42.45
N ASP A 75 41.09 -18.94 42.77
CA ASP A 75 40.65 -19.69 43.96
C ASP A 75 39.66 -20.76 43.46
N ASP A 76 39.68 -21.96 44.04
CA ASP A 76 38.79 -23.07 43.66
C ASP A 76 37.31 -22.73 43.81
N LYS A 77 36.97 -21.76 44.68
CA LYS A 77 35.61 -21.20 44.84
C LYS A 77 35.07 -20.52 43.57
N HIS A 78 35.93 -20.11 42.65
CA HIS A 78 35.55 -19.45 41.40
C HIS A 78 35.41 -20.42 40.22
N VAL A 79 35.52 -21.73 40.46
CA VAL A 79 35.38 -22.76 39.41
C VAL A 79 33.90 -23.12 39.22
N PHE A 80 33.40 -22.95 38.00
CA PHE A 80 32.02 -23.25 37.62
C PHE A 80 31.63 -24.71 37.90
N THR A 81 30.36 -24.92 38.29
CA THR A 81 29.73 -26.24 38.42
C THR A 81 28.38 -26.28 37.71
N LEU A 82 27.97 -27.43 37.19
CA LEU A 82 26.74 -27.55 36.38
C LEU A 82 25.44 -27.26 37.15
N ASP A 83 25.43 -27.48 38.47
CA ASP A 83 24.27 -27.28 39.36
C ASP A 83 24.18 -25.85 39.92
N SER A 84 25.01 -24.92 39.44
CA SER A 84 25.15 -23.56 39.97
C SER A 84 23.93 -22.67 39.71
N THR A 85 23.55 -21.87 40.71
CA THR A 85 22.51 -20.84 40.60
C THR A 85 23.05 -19.53 40.00
N ILE A 86 22.15 -18.62 39.63
CA ILE A 86 22.52 -17.37 38.95
C ILE A 86 23.10 -16.32 39.91
N GLU A 87 22.78 -16.38 41.20
CA GLU A 87 23.52 -15.62 42.21
C GLU A 87 24.99 -16.07 42.28
N GLU A 88 25.25 -17.36 42.14
CA GLU A 88 26.60 -17.93 42.16
C GLU A 88 27.36 -17.69 40.84
N LEU A 89 26.69 -17.54 39.69
CA LEU A 89 27.34 -17.09 38.44
C LEU A 89 28.06 -15.75 38.58
N LYS A 90 27.56 -14.84 39.44
CA LYS A 90 28.25 -13.58 39.75
C LYS A 90 29.58 -13.81 40.48
N SER A 91 29.84 -15.02 40.96
CA SER A 91 31.07 -15.45 41.66
C SER A 91 31.98 -16.36 40.81
N PHE A 92 31.44 -17.14 39.86
CA PHE A 92 32.22 -18.04 39.02
C PHE A 92 32.94 -17.35 37.86
N ALA A 93 34.04 -17.94 37.41
CA ALA A 93 34.81 -17.49 36.27
C ALA A 93 34.52 -18.31 35.01
N PHE A 94 34.36 -17.59 33.89
CA PHE A 94 34.06 -18.14 32.57
C PHE A 94 35.31 -18.63 31.82
N LEU A 95 36.50 -18.27 32.33
CA LEU A 95 37.79 -18.63 31.78
C LEU A 95 38.87 -18.60 32.88
N HIS A 96 39.76 -19.59 32.86
CA HIS A 96 40.92 -19.68 33.74
C HIS A 96 42.23 -19.49 32.96
N ILE A 97 43.04 -18.47 33.27
CA ILE A 97 44.28 -18.19 32.53
C ILE A 97 45.52 -18.38 33.43
N PHE A 98 46.50 -19.14 32.96
CA PHE A 98 47.83 -19.16 33.58
C PHE A 98 48.83 -18.37 32.74
N PHE A 99 49.54 -17.42 33.37
CA PHE A 99 50.59 -16.62 32.76
C PHE A 99 51.98 -17.18 33.09
N ILE A 100 52.75 -17.53 32.06
CA ILE A 100 54.13 -18.00 32.17
C ILE A 100 55.05 -16.91 31.61
N ASN A 101 55.88 -16.31 32.47
CA ASN A 101 56.99 -15.46 32.06
C ASN A 101 58.30 -16.06 32.57
N ALA A 102 59.05 -16.70 31.67
CA ALA A 102 60.34 -17.35 31.96
C ALA A 102 61.39 -16.88 30.96
N SER A 103 62.65 -16.73 31.41
CA SER A 103 63.76 -16.28 30.58
C SER A 103 64.64 -17.43 30.05
N SER A 104 64.43 -18.65 30.53
CA SER A 104 65.01 -19.90 29.99
C SER A 104 64.13 -21.12 30.29
N ALA A 105 64.40 -22.24 29.61
CA ALA A 105 63.74 -23.52 29.87
C ALA A 105 64.02 -24.07 31.28
N ASP A 106 65.19 -23.75 31.87
CA ASP A 106 65.56 -24.15 33.23
C ASP A 106 64.79 -23.36 34.30
N GLU A 107 64.59 -22.05 34.09
CA GLU A 107 63.75 -21.21 34.95
C GLU A 107 62.30 -21.73 34.97
N TYR A 108 61.76 -22.09 33.79
CA TYR A 108 60.46 -22.75 33.70
C TYR A 108 60.44 -24.10 34.45
N ARG A 109 61.43 -24.98 34.18
CA ARG A 109 61.51 -26.32 34.78
C ARG A 109 61.55 -26.30 36.31
N ASN A 110 62.32 -25.37 36.88
CA ASN A 110 62.60 -25.35 38.31
C ASN A 110 61.56 -24.53 39.10
N ASN A 111 61.06 -23.42 38.55
CA ASN A 111 60.28 -22.44 39.33
C ASN A 111 58.78 -22.40 38.97
N ILE A 112 58.38 -22.85 37.77
CA ILE A 112 57.02 -22.64 37.24
C ILE A 112 56.30 -23.95 36.92
N ARG A 113 57.02 -24.96 36.40
CA ARG A 113 56.45 -26.22 35.89
C ARG A 113 55.55 -26.95 36.87
N HIS A 114 55.93 -27.02 38.15
CA HIS A 114 55.11 -27.65 39.20
C HIS A 114 53.77 -26.93 39.36
N THR A 115 53.81 -25.61 39.57
CA THR A 115 52.64 -24.76 39.82
C THR A 115 51.65 -24.73 38.66
N VAL A 116 52.14 -24.74 37.41
CA VAL A 116 51.26 -24.86 36.22
C VAL A 116 50.63 -26.25 36.17
N SER A 117 51.40 -27.31 36.43
CA SER A 117 50.91 -28.70 36.35
C SER A 117 49.84 -29.00 37.41
N GLU A 118 50.01 -28.47 38.63
CA GLU A 118 49.05 -28.57 39.72
C GLU A 118 47.73 -27.85 39.40
N TRP A 119 47.82 -26.58 38.96
CA TRP A 119 46.66 -25.81 38.50
C TRP A 119 45.94 -26.48 37.31
N PHE A 120 46.71 -27.00 36.35
CA PHE A 120 46.18 -27.71 35.19
C PHE A 120 45.51 -29.03 35.59
N ALA A 121 46.03 -29.78 36.56
CA ALA A 121 45.39 -31.00 37.05
C ALA A 121 44.02 -30.74 37.69
N GLY A 122 43.88 -29.64 38.44
CA GLY A 122 42.59 -29.22 39.02
C GLY A 122 41.51 -28.92 37.98
N LEU A 123 41.89 -28.35 36.82
CA LEU A 123 40.95 -27.93 35.78
C LEU A 123 40.73 -28.97 34.67
N SER A 124 41.78 -29.68 34.23
CA SER A 124 41.74 -30.62 33.10
C SER A 124 40.90 -31.87 33.35
N SER A 125 40.56 -32.15 34.61
CA SER A 125 39.65 -33.23 35.00
C SER A 125 38.18 -32.92 34.68
N ARG A 126 37.82 -31.67 34.36
CA ARG A 126 36.45 -31.20 34.13
C ARG A 126 36.29 -30.65 32.70
N PRO A 127 35.57 -31.35 31.79
CA PRO A 127 35.46 -30.94 30.38
C PRO A 127 34.65 -29.65 30.17
N GLU A 128 33.87 -29.22 31.16
CA GLU A 128 33.03 -28.01 31.11
C GLU A 128 33.86 -26.72 31.19
N LEU A 129 35.07 -26.80 31.74
CA LEU A 129 35.89 -25.64 32.09
C LEU A 129 36.76 -25.18 30.92
N GLN A 130 36.73 -23.88 30.67
CA GLN A 130 37.64 -23.25 29.72
C GLN A 130 38.85 -22.66 30.42
N TRP A 131 40.01 -22.93 29.83
CA TRP A 131 41.31 -22.55 30.38
C TRP A 131 42.31 -22.31 29.25
N LEU A 132 43.28 -21.44 29.49
CA LEU A 132 44.36 -21.09 28.55
C LEU A 132 45.69 -20.96 29.29
N ILE A 133 46.79 -21.25 28.60
CA ILE A 133 48.15 -20.99 29.08
C ILE A 133 48.80 -19.96 28.14
N VAL A 134 49.08 -18.78 28.69
CA VAL A 134 49.70 -17.65 27.99
C VAL A 134 51.18 -17.61 28.35
N VAL A 135 52.04 -17.75 27.35
CA VAL A 135 53.50 -17.70 27.51
C VAL A 135 54.01 -16.36 27.00
N ASP A 136 54.40 -15.49 27.92
CA ASP A 136 55.14 -14.28 27.59
C ASP A 136 56.60 -14.64 27.31
N THR A 137 57.03 -14.40 26.08
CA THR A 137 58.37 -14.73 25.61
C THR A 137 59.30 -13.53 25.52
N THR A 138 58.90 -12.32 25.95
CA THR A 138 59.75 -11.11 25.95
C THR A 138 61.12 -11.37 26.59
N ARG A 139 61.14 -11.80 27.86
CA ARG A 139 62.37 -12.14 28.61
C ARG A 139 63.15 -13.31 28.00
N ALA A 140 62.49 -14.25 27.32
CA ALA A 140 63.15 -15.37 26.62
C ALA A 140 63.76 -14.94 25.28
N LYS A 141 63.14 -13.98 24.59
CA LYS A 141 63.56 -13.39 23.32
C LYS A 141 64.79 -12.51 23.52
N GLU A 142 64.77 -11.65 24.54
CA GLU A 142 65.94 -10.88 24.99
C GLU A 142 67.17 -11.76 25.26
N LYS A 143 66.97 -12.91 25.93
CA LYS A 143 68.04 -13.87 26.25
C LYS A 143 68.30 -14.93 25.18
N LYS A 144 67.69 -14.83 23.99
CA LYS A 144 67.82 -15.80 22.87
C LYS A 144 67.43 -17.25 23.20
N ASN A 145 66.65 -17.49 24.26
CA ASN A 145 66.21 -18.81 24.72
C ASN A 145 64.80 -19.22 24.21
N ARG A 146 64.16 -18.39 23.38
CA ARG A 146 62.75 -18.51 22.98
C ARG A 146 62.37 -19.89 22.43
N SER A 147 63.12 -20.44 21.48
CA SER A 147 62.83 -21.76 20.87
C SER A 147 62.82 -22.86 21.93
N ASN A 148 63.90 -22.97 22.70
CA ASN A 148 64.09 -24.03 23.68
C ASN A 148 63.04 -23.99 24.80
N LEU A 149 62.59 -22.79 25.19
CA LEU A 149 61.49 -22.61 26.14
C LEU A 149 60.15 -23.08 25.54
N MET A 150 59.81 -22.60 24.33
CA MET A 150 58.54 -22.93 23.68
C MET A 150 58.42 -24.41 23.33
N ASP A 151 59.48 -25.04 22.83
CA ASP A 151 59.51 -26.47 22.54
C ASP A 151 59.34 -27.29 23.82
N LYS A 152 59.92 -26.86 24.94
CA LYS A 152 59.77 -27.53 26.23
C LYS A 152 58.34 -27.46 26.77
N ILE A 153 57.69 -26.29 26.68
CA ILE A 153 56.29 -26.10 27.10
C ILE A 153 55.33 -26.88 26.18
N LYS A 154 55.50 -26.80 24.85
CA LYS A 154 54.71 -27.58 23.87
C LYS A 154 54.90 -29.09 24.04
N THR A 155 56.07 -29.56 24.48
CA THR A 155 56.27 -30.98 24.82
C THR A 155 55.44 -31.37 26.05
N ASP A 156 55.51 -30.57 27.12
CA ASP A 156 54.81 -30.85 28.38
C ASP A 156 53.28 -30.81 28.23
N PHE A 157 52.72 -29.97 27.34
CA PHE A 157 51.27 -29.86 27.07
C PHE A 157 50.89 -30.32 25.64
N SER A 158 51.62 -31.27 25.06
CA SER A 158 51.49 -31.69 23.65
C SER A 158 50.07 -32.03 23.18
N LYS A 159 49.23 -32.60 24.06
CA LYS A 159 47.80 -32.90 23.77
C LYS A 159 46.91 -31.65 23.67
N HIS A 160 47.37 -30.51 24.18
CA HIS A 160 46.61 -29.27 24.31
C HIS A 160 47.32 -28.06 23.68
N ASN A 161 48.15 -28.28 22.66
CA ASN A 161 48.85 -27.21 21.94
C ASN A 161 47.93 -26.09 21.39
N HIS A 162 46.64 -26.36 21.19
CA HIS A 162 45.63 -25.37 20.78
C HIS A 162 45.17 -24.42 21.91
N LYS A 163 45.45 -24.73 23.18
CA LYS A 163 45.19 -23.87 24.36
C LYS A 163 46.45 -23.15 24.88
N LEU A 164 47.58 -23.33 24.19
CA LEU A 164 48.84 -22.62 24.43
C LEU A 164 48.96 -21.44 23.46
N ILE A 165 49.35 -20.27 23.97
CA ILE A 165 49.68 -19.12 23.12
C ILE A 165 50.98 -18.43 23.52
N GLU A 166 51.79 -18.14 22.50
CA GLU A 166 53.01 -17.33 22.60
C GLU A 166 52.65 -15.85 22.41
N VAL A 167 53.03 -15.01 23.38
CA VAL A 167 52.96 -13.56 23.27
C VAL A 167 54.38 -13.00 23.29
N SER A 168 54.65 -12.01 22.43
CA SER A 168 55.95 -11.35 22.32
C SER A 168 55.77 -9.89 21.96
N ASP A 169 56.53 -9.03 22.64
CA ASP A 169 56.55 -7.56 22.56
C ASP A 169 55.20 -6.88 22.88
N SER A 170 55.27 -5.59 23.25
CA SER A 170 54.19 -4.85 23.90
C SER A 170 53.00 -4.55 22.98
N VAL A 171 51.92 -5.33 23.09
CA VAL A 171 50.53 -5.04 22.63
C VAL A 171 50.31 -4.79 21.13
N GLU A 172 51.35 -4.53 20.34
CA GLU A 172 51.23 -4.07 18.95
C GLU A 172 51.07 -5.22 17.93
N HIS A 173 49.79 -5.56 17.72
CA HIS A 173 49.17 -5.88 16.42
C HIS A 173 49.19 -7.30 15.83
N SER A 174 49.89 -8.31 16.37
CA SER A 174 49.75 -9.71 15.88
C SER A 174 49.57 -10.76 16.98
N SER A 175 50.54 -10.89 17.88
CA SER A 175 50.48 -11.81 19.03
C SER A 175 49.27 -11.52 19.94
N PHE A 176 48.99 -10.25 20.22
CA PHE A 176 47.83 -9.83 20.99
C PHE A 176 46.50 -10.13 20.28
N ASN A 177 46.44 -10.06 18.94
CA ASN A 177 45.25 -10.41 18.17
C ASN A 177 44.97 -11.93 18.17
N ALA A 178 46.02 -12.76 18.24
CA ALA A 178 45.85 -14.20 18.49
C ALA A 178 45.34 -14.47 19.92
N LEU A 179 45.79 -13.69 20.91
CA LEU A 179 45.33 -13.80 22.30
C LEU A 179 43.86 -13.39 22.46
N THR A 180 43.45 -12.27 21.88
CA THR A 180 42.02 -11.88 21.87
C THR A 180 41.17 -12.92 21.13
N GLY A 181 41.63 -13.47 20.00
CA GLY A 181 40.94 -14.55 19.29
C GLY A 181 40.75 -15.83 20.12
N LEU A 182 41.78 -16.27 20.86
CA LEU A 182 41.67 -17.45 21.73
C LEU A 182 40.82 -17.19 22.99
N VAL A 183 40.94 -16.02 23.61
CA VAL A 183 40.07 -15.62 24.73
C VAL A 183 38.61 -15.53 24.27
N GLN A 184 38.34 -14.92 23.11
CA GLN A 184 37.01 -14.83 22.51
C GLN A 184 36.42 -16.22 22.24
N SER A 185 37.15 -17.10 21.56
CA SER A 185 36.65 -18.46 21.26
C SER A 185 36.42 -19.28 22.54
N SER A 186 37.25 -19.12 23.56
CA SER A 186 37.07 -19.79 24.87
C SER A 186 35.83 -19.29 25.60
N LEU A 187 35.64 -17.97 25.70
CA LEU A 187 34.46 -17.36 26.32
C LEU A 187 33.16 -17.76 25.60
N LEU A 188 33.15 -17.74 24.26
CA LEU A 188 32.01 -18.18 23.46
C LEU A 188 31.70 -19.68 23.63
N SER A 189 32.74 -20.53 23.74
CA SER A 189 32.56 -21.97 23.96
C SER A 189 31.94 -22.28 25.32
N HIS A 190 32.35 -21.57 26.38
CA HIS A 190 31.74 -21.72 27.70
C HIS A 190 30.31 -21.14 27.76
N LEU A 191 30.07 -20.02 27.07
CA LEU A 191 28.72 -19.45 26.92
C LEU A 191 27.76 -20.38 26.16
N GLU A 192 28.23 -21.09 25.13
CA GLU A 192 27.42 -22.07 24.41
C GLU A 192 27.00 -23.23 25.32
N LEU A 193 27.94 -23.82 26.08
CA LEU A 193 27.64 -24.85 27.09
C LEU A 193 26.64 -24.36 28.16
N LEU A 194 26.84 -23.15 28.70
CA LEU A 194 25.98 -22.55 29.71
C LEU A 194 24.54 -22.34 29.18
N THR A 195 24.42 -21.69 28.01
CA THR A 195 23.12 -21.38 27.42
C THR A 195 22.36 -22.63 26.97
N GLU A 196 23.01 -23.63 26.39
CA GLU A 196 22.36 -24.92 26.07
C GLU A 196 21.86 -25.64 27.32
N THR A 197 22.62 -25.60 28.41
CA THR A 197 22.25 -26.24 29.67
C THR A 197 21.03 -25.56 30.28
N TRP A 198 21.00 -24.23 30.28
CA TRP A 198 19.87 -23.47 30.80
C TRP A 198 18.63 -23.57 29.92
N GLU A 199 18.74 -23.47 28.60
CA GLU A 199 17.60 -23.64 27.69
C GLU A 199 16.94 -25.02 27.88
N ARG A 200 17.73 -26.07 28.14
CA ARG A 200 17.25 -27.40 28.48
C ARG A 200 16.52 -27.43 29.83
N CYS A 201 17.10 -26.83 30.88
CA CYS A 201 16.50 -26.77 32.21
C CYS A 201 15.20 -25.94 32.22
N LEU A 202 15.19 -24.77 31.58
CA LEU A 202 14.01 -23.90 31.44
C LEU A 202 12.89 -24.59 30.68
N LYS A 203 13.20 -25.27 29.57
CA LYS A 203 12.21 -26.05 28.82
C LYS A 203 11.59 -27.16 29.68
N ALA A 204 12.42 -27.95 30.39
CA ALA A 204 11.94 -28.96 31.32
C ALA A 204 11.21 -28.36 32.55
N GLY A 205 11.49 -27.11 32.90
CA GLY A 205 10.75 -26.32 33.88
C GLY A 205 9.33 -26.00 33.39
N ARG A 206 9.21 -25.40 32.20
CA ARG A 206 7.91 -25.05 31.58
C ARG A 206 7.03 -26.27 31.32
N GLU A 207 7.59 -27.39 30.85
CA GLU A 207 6.85 -28.61 30.54
C GLU A 207 6.23 -29.27 31.80
N ARG A 208 6.75 -28.99 33.00
CA ARG A 208 6.24 -29.51 34.28
C ARG A 208 5.09 -28.72 34.90
N HIS A 209 4.50 -27.73 34.24
CA HIS A 209 3.41 -26.91 34.79
C HIS A 209 2.15 -27.68 35.26
N VAL A 210 1.95 -28.91 34.76
CA VAL A 210 0.86 -29.81 35.18
C VAL A 210 1.15 -30.52 36.52
N ALA A 211 2.40 -30.51 36.99
CA ALA A 211 2.81 -31.18 38.22
C ALA A 211 2.36 -30.42 39.49
N LYS A 212 2.01 -31.15 40.56
CA LYS A 212 1.44 -30.59 41.79
C LYS A 212 2.43 -29.82 42.65
N ASP A 213 3.72 -30.13 42.51
CA ASP A 213 4.86 -29.53 43.18
C ASP A 213 5.46 -28.35 42.40
N TRP A 214 4.98 -28.08 41.18
CA TRP A 214 5.51 -27.01 40.34
C TRP A 214 5.23 -25.61 40.92
N ASN A 215 6.15 -24.68 40.67
CA ASN A 215 6.11 -23.32 41.21
C ASN A 215 6.38 -22.30 40.10
N LEU A 216 5.34 -21.52 39.73
CA LEU A 216 5.47 -20.48 38.72
C LEU A 216 6.53 -19.44 39.08
N VAL A 217 6.63 -19.02 40.35
CA VAL A 217 7.56 -17.98 40.78
C VAL A 217 9.01 -18.39 40.55
N GLU A 218 9.32 -19.67 40.81
CA GLU A 218 10.65 -20.24 40.58
C GLU A 218 10.97 -20.33 39.09
N CYS A 219 10.01 -20.77 38.27
CA CYS A 219 10.15 -20.80 36.81
C CYS A 219 10.37 -19.40 36.23
N VAL A 220 9.63 -18.39 36.70
CA VAL A 220 9.77 -16.99 36.25
C VAL A 220 11.13 -16.42 36.65
N ASN A 221 11.58 -16.64 37.90
CA ASN A 221 12.89 -16.16 38.34
C ASN A 221 14.03 -16.76 37.50
N GLN A 222 14.03 -18.07 37.24
CA GLN A 222 15.04 -18.73 36.39
C GLN A 222 15.09 -18.13 34.96
N GLU A 223 13.96 -17.71 34.40
CA GLU A 223 13.90 -17.07 33.08
C GLU A 223 14.29 -15.59 33.10
N VAL A 224 13.91 -14.84 34.15
CA VAL A 224 14.38 -13.47 34.41
C VAL A 224 15.90 -13.43 34.48
N ASP A 225 16.49 -14.42 35.17
CA ASP A 225 17.92 -14.61 35.27
C ASP A 225 18.59 -14.96 33.93
N TYR A 226 17.96 -15.79 33.09
CA TYR A 226 18.45 -16.03 31.73
C TYR A 226 18.42 -14.76 30.87
N ALA A 227 17.39 -13.94 31.00
CA ALA A 227 17.35 -12.62 30.36
C ALA A 227 18.43 -11.66 30.90
N ARG A 228 18.77 -11.74 32.20
CA ARG A 228 19.84 -10.96 32.85
C ARG A 228 21.25 -11.34 32.39
N LEU A 229 21.50 -12.60 32.01
CA LEU A 229 22.75 -13.02 31.36
C LEU A 229 22.98 -12.23 30.07
N PHE A 230 21.97 -12.15 29.20
CA PHE A 230 22.06 -11.41 27.93
C PHE A 230 22.10 -9.89 28.09
N TRP A 231 21.40 -9.34 29.09
CA TRP A 231 21.58 -7.93 29.47
C TRP A 231 23.04 -7.66 29.83
N SER A 232 23.65 -8.54 30.63
CA SER A 232 25.05 -8.39 31.06
C SER A 232 26.06 -8.51 29.90
N LEU A 233 25.71 -9.24 28.85
CA LEU A 233 26.44 -9.30 27.58
C LEU A 233 26.13 -8.12 26.62
N GLY A 234 25.36 -7.12 27.04
CA GLY A 234 24.98 -5.97 26.20
C GLY A 234 23.93 -6.29 25.11
N ALA A 235 23.42 -7.52 25.03
CA ALA A 235 22.40 -7.95 24.08
C ALA A 235 20.98 -7.53 24.55
N LEU A 236 20.79 -6.22 24.77
CA LEU A 236 19.58 -5.63 25.36
C LEU A 236 18.30 -5.98 24.60
N ASP A 237 18.33 -5.97 23.27
CA ASP A 237 17.19 -6.34 22.43
C ASP A 237 16.80 -7.83 22.59
N HIS A 238 17.78 -8.72 22.79
CA HIS A 238 17.49 -10.13 23.07
C HIS A 238 16.94 -10.34 24.48
N SER A 239 17.52 -9.64 25.47
CA SER A 239 17.02 -9.64 26.84
C SER A 239 15.55 -9.19 26.89
N LEU A 240 15.22 -8.08 26.22
CA LEU A 240 13.84 -7.59 26.12
C LEU A 240 12.92 -8.64 25.48
N LYS A 241 13.37 -9.29 24.41
CA LYS A 241 12.61 -10.37 23.76
C LYS A 241 12.33 -11.55 24.70
N LEU A 242 13.29 -11.94 25.53
CA LEU A 242 13.08 -13.00 26.54
C LEU A 242 12.02 -12.59 27.58
N TYR A 243 11.99 -11.32 28.03
CA TYR A 243 10.92 -10.82 28.91
C TYR A 243 9.54 -10.77 28.22
N GLU A 244 9.47 -10.47 26.92
CA GLU A 244 8.22 -10.55 26.15
C GLU A 244 7.71 -11.99 26.01
N ASP A 245 8.61 -12.93 25.73
CA ASP A 245 8.26 -14.35 25.58
C ASP A 245 7.82 -14.97 26.91
N LEU A 246 8.45 -14.56 28.03
CA LEU A 246 8.07 -14.93 29.39
C LEU A 246 6.70 -14.35 29.80
N ASP A 247 6.43 -13.06 29.55
CA ASP A 247 5.11 -12.46 29.81
C ASP A 247 4.01 -13.07 28.93
N SER A 248 4.34 -13.48 27.70
CA SER A 248 3.45 -14.23 26.81
C SER A 248 3.19 -15.66 27.30
N PHE A 249 4.21 -16.33 27.82
CA PHE A 249 4.08 -17.65 28.46
C PHE A 249 3.18 -17.57 29.70
N VAL A 250 3.39 -16.57 30.57
CA VAL A 250 2.52 -16.33 31.74
C VAL A 250 1.09 -16.00 31.32
N PHE A 251 0.88 -15.26 30.22
CA PHE A 251 -0.46 -15.04 29.66
C PHE A 251 -1.14 -16.35 29.24
N PHE A 252 -0.49 -17.12 28.36
CA PHE A 252 -1.02 -18.39 27.86
C PHE A 252 -1.31 -19.40 28.99
N LEU A 253 -0.41 -19.49 29.97
CA LEU A 253 -0.53 -20.38 31.11
C LEU A 253 -1.79 -20.09 31.94
N ILE A 254 -2.14 -18.82 32.18
CA ILE A 254 -3.33 -18.49 32.97
C ILE A 254 -4.60 -18.58 32.13
N VAL A 255 -4.60 -18.14 30.87
CA VAL A 255 -5.79 -18.23 30.01
C VAL A 255 -6.19 -19.68 29.72
N SER A 256 -5.22 -20.59 29.54
CA SER A 256 -5.52 -22.02 29.36
C SER A 256 -6.19 -22.68 30.58
N LEU A 257 -6.10 -22.10 31.78
CA LEU A 257 -6.88 -22.54 32.95
C LEU A 257 -8.37 -22.13 32.88
N ALA A 258 -8.73 -21.15 32.05
CA ALA A 258 -10.13 -20.79 31.80
C ALA A 258 -10.81 -21.75 30.81
N GLU A 259 -10.02 -22.37 29.92
CA GLU A 259 -10.48 -23.31 28.90
C GLU A 259 -10.60 -24.76 29.42
N SER A 260 -9.96 -25.08 30.56
CA SER A 260 -10.03 -26.42 31.14
C SER A 260 -11.35 -26.67 31.89
N GLU A 261 -12.12 -27.67 31.46
CA GLU A 261 -13.37 -28.09 32.11
C GLU A 261 -13.18 -28.68 33.53
N SER A 262 -11.95 -28.77 34.01
CA SER A 262 -11.61 -29.29 35.34
C SER A 262 -12.11 -28.36 36.46
N SER A 263 -12.92 -28.89 37.37
CA SER A 263 -13.55 -28.13 38.47
C SER A 263 -12.60 -27.66 39.58
N SER A 264 -11.29 -27.85 39.45
CA SER A 264 -10.26 -27.50 40.43
C SER A 264 -9.03 -26.96 39.70
N TYR A 265 -8.54 -25.79 40.11
CA TYR A 265 -7.28 -25.26 39.60
C TYR A 265 -6.08 -26.06 40.16
N PRO A 266 -4.90 -26.01 39.50
CA PRO A 266 -3.67 -26.51 40.08
C PRO A 266 -3.33 -25.79 41.41
N PRO A 267 -2.74 -26.47 42.41
CA PRO A 267 -2.43 -25.85 43.71
C PRO A 267 -1.48 -24.65 43.65
N TRP A 268 -0.69 -24.51 42.56
CA TRP A 268 0.15 -23.34 42.32
C TRP A 268 -0.66 -22.14 41.83
N ALA A 269 -1.75 -22.35 41.08
CA ALA A 269 -2.58 -21.29 40.50
C ALA A 269 -3.48 -20.64 41.55
N GLU A 270 -4.02 -21.43 42.49
CA GLU A 270 -4.80 -20.91 43.64
C GLU A 270 -3.99 -19.89 44.46
N ARG A 271 -2.67 -20.11 44.60
CA ARG A 271 -1.76 -19.20 45.32
C ARG A 271 -1.54 -17.86 44.59
N LEU A 272 -1.71 -17.82 43.27
CA LEU A 272 -1.50 -16.58 42.47
C LEU A 272 -2.65 -15.57 42.63
N GLY A 273 -3.84 -16.06 42.98
CA GLY A 273 -5.03 -15.26 43.26
C GLY A 273 -5.20 -14.85 44.73
N GLY A 274 -4.16 -15.07 45.56
CA GLY A 274 -4.19 -15.00 47.03
C GLY A 274 -4.65 -13.68 47.65
N GLU A 275 -4.90 -13.73 48.97
CA GLU A 275 -5.93 -12.89 49.61
C GLU A 275 -5.66 -11.38 49.63
N GLU A 276 -4.41 -10.93 49.73
CA GLU A 276 -4.10 -9.49 49.82
C GLU A 276 -2.89 -9.07 48.97
N MET A 277 -3.04 -7.97 48.24
CA MET A 277 -1.92 -7.23 47.66
C MET A 277 -1.36 -6.28 48.74
N GLU A 278 -0.37 -6.74 49.49
CA GLU A 278 0.13 -6.04 50.68
C GLU A 278 0.91 -4.75 50.35
N GLU A 279 1.80 -4.76 49.34
CA GLU A 279 2.86 -3.74 49.19
C GLU A 279 2.61 -2.68 48.10
N CYS A 280 1.66 -2.89 47.18
CA CYS A 280 1.32 -2.00 46.06
C CYS A 280 2.57 -1.38 45.35
N PRO A 281 3.51 -2.21 44.83
CA PRO A 281 4.84 -1.76 44.45
C PRO A 281 4.84 -0.66 43.39
N THR A 282 5.80 0.27 43.47
CA THR A 282 6.14 1.20 42.38
C THR A 282 6.92 0.49 41.29
N LEU A 283 6.89 1.03 40.07
CA LEU A 283 7.78 0.62 38.99
C LEU A 283 9.26 0.83 39.37
N LEU A 284 9.59 1.90 40.11
CA LEU A 284 10.97 2.20 40.49
C LEU A 284 11.56 1.18 41.48
N GLU A 285 10.76 0.72 42.45
CA GLU A 285 11.13 -0.37 43.37
C GLU A 285 11.34 -1.66 42.58
N SER A 286 10.35 -2.08 41.79
CA SER A 286 10.42 -3.29 40.97
C SER A 286 11.51 -3.25 39.89
N MET A 287 11.90 -2.07 39.41
CA MET A 287 13.07 -1.90 38.53
C MET A 287 14.40 -2.18 39.24
N ARG A 288 14.47 -2.02 40.58
CA ARG A 288 15.65 -2.32 41.39
C ARG A 288 15.69 -3.78 41.87
N GLU A 289 14.54 -4.45 41.99
CA GLU A 289 14.50 -5.87 42.37
C GLU A 289 15.19 -6.75 41.31
N VAL A 290 15.68 -7.90 41.76
CA VAL A 290 16.31 -8.91 40.88
C VAL A 290 15.31 -10.01 40.56
N ASP A 291 14.67 -10.52 41.61
CA ASP A 291 13.78 -11.68 41.61
C ASP A 291 12.43 -11.35 42.25
N ILE A 292 11.41 -12.15 41.94
CA ILE A 292 10.13 -12.11 42.63
C ILE A 292 10.32 -12.61 44.06
N LYS A 293 10.29 -11.67 45.03
CA LYS A 293 10.24 -11.99 46.47
C LYS A 293 8.93 -12.67 46.84
N LYS A 294 8.93 -13.43 47.94
CA LYS A 294 7.74 -14.17 48.44
C LYS A 294 6.48 -13.33 48.63
N GLY A 295 6.59 -12.02 48.91
CA GLY A 295 5.42 -11.12 49.02
C GLY A 295 4.81 -10.68 47.67
N ASN A 296 5.60 -10.71 46.58
CA ASN A 296 5.17 -10.31 45.23
C ASN A 296 4.74 -11.51 44.37
N SER A 297 4.41 -12.65 44.98
CA SER A 297 4.05 -13.90 44.29
C SER A 297 2.65 -13.91 43.64
N THR A 298 1.85 -12.87 43.81
CA THR A 298 0.54 -12.74 43.14
C THR A 298 0.71 -12.49 41.64
N ILE A 299 -0.29 -12.82 40.83
CA ILE A 299 -0.20 -12.57 39.37
C ILE A 299 -0.01 -11.09 39.02
N ALA A 300 -0.54 -10.17 39.84
CA ALA A 300 -0.31 -8.74 39.71
C ALA A 300 1.16 -8.38 39.99
N GLY A 301 1.76 -8.89 41.08
CA GLY A 301 3.17 -8.68 41.43
C GLY A 301 4.13 -9.21 40.37
N ILE A 302 3.91 -10.44 39.90
CA ILE A 302 4.70 -11.07 38.83
C ILE A 302 4.71 -10.20 37.57
N ARG A 303 3.53 -9.82 37.05
CA ARG A 303 3.46 -9.06 35.79
C ARG A 303 3.89 -7.60 35.94
N HIS A 304 3.74 -7.02 37.13
CA HIS A 304 4.29 -5.70 37.46
C HIS A 304 5.83 -5.72 37.43
N LEU A 305 6.48 -6.75 37.97
CA LEU A 305 7.93 -6.93 37.89
C LEU A 305 8.41 -7.09 36.44
N LEU A 306 7.73 -7.95 35.65
CA LEU A 306 8.05 -8.13 34.22
C LEU A 306 7.88 -6.83 33.43
N LEU A 307 6.83 -6.05 33.72
CA LEU A 307 6.65 -4.72 33.13
C LEU A 307 7.79 -3.78 33.51
N ALA A 308 8.13 -3.65 34.79
CA ALA A 308 9.22 -2.81 35.27
C ALA A 308 10.54 -3.09 34.51
N HIS A 309 10.87 -4.36 34.30
CA HIS A 309 12.06 -4.78 33.55
C HIS A 309 11.96 -4.49 32.04
N LYS A 310 10.81 -4.76 31.39
CA LYS A 310 10.57 -4.38 29.98
C LYS A 310 10.71 -2.87 29.77
N LEU A 311 10.18 -2.06 30.68
CA LEU A 311 10.28 -0.60 30.62
C LEU A 311 11.72 -0.11 30.82
N LEU A 312 12.45 -0.67 31.80
CA LEU A 312 13.85 -0.32 32.04
C LEU A 312 14.75 -0.69 30.85
N LEU A 313 14.58 -1.88 30.27
CA LEU A 313 15.27 -2.28 29.04
C LEU A 313 14.94 -1.36 27.86
N THR A 314 13.67 -0.94 27.72
CA THR A 314 13.27 0.04 26.68
C THR A 314 13.97 1.38 26.86
N VAL A 315 14.14 1.86 28.09
CA VAL A 315 14.91 3.07 28.43
C VAL A 315 16.40 2.91 28.12
N HIS A 316 17.00 1.76 28.43
CA HIS A 316 18.40 1.46 28.08
C HIS A 316 18.62 1.39 26.56
N LEU A 317 17.71 0.75 25.82
CA LEU A 317 17.74 0.68 24.35
C LEU A 317 17.60 2.07 23.71
N TYR A 318 16.68 2.90 24.22
CA TYR A 318 16.54 4.28 23.81
C TYR A 318 17.86 5.06 23.99
N HIS A 319 18.47 4.98 25.18
CA HIS A 319 19.74 5.65 25.46
C HIS A 319 20.88 5.16 24.56
N ALA A 320 21.01 3.84 24.37
CA ALA A 320 22.04 3.24 23.51
C ALA A 320 21.90 3.65 22.04
N ARG A 321 20.67 3.74 21.53
CA ARG A 321 20.40 4.15 20.13
C ARG A 321 20.61 5.63 19.89
N VAL A 322 20.24 6.50 20.84
CA VAL A 322 20.43 7.96 20.75
C VAL A 322 21.90 8.37 20.79
N HIS A 323 22.73 7.66 21.56
CA HIS A 323 24.17 7.96 21.69
C HIS A 323 25.06 7.15 20.74
N SER A 324 24.48 6.34 19.85
CA SER A 324 25.22 5.60 18.84
C SER A 324 25.63 6.51 17.67
N PRO A 325 26.94 6.67 17.37
CA PRO A 325 27.41 7.58 16.33
C PRO A 325 27.01 7.16 14.90
N LYS A 326 26.45 5.95 14.72
CA LYS A 326 25.95 5.45 13.43
C LYS A 326 24.46 5.71 13.20
N THR A 327 23.71 6.09 14.24
CA THR A 327 22.28 6.35 14.18
C THR A 327 21.98 7.67 14.87
N ALA A 328 22.16 8.78 14.14
CA ALA A 328 21.57 10.05 14.52
C ALA A 328 20.05 9.85 14.64
N ALA A 329 19.55 9.73 15.87
CA ALA A 329 18.16 9.36 16.11
C ALA A 329 17.23 10.39 15.48
N SER A 330 16.42 9.95 14.51
CA SER A 330 15.39 10.80 13.91
C SER A 330 14.40 11.25 15.00
N PRO A 331 13.75 12.42 14.87
CA PRO A 331 12.78 12.88 15.85
C PRO A 331 11.66 11.87 16.18
N GLY A 332 11.32 11.00 15.22
CA GLY A 332 10.36 9.90 15.41
C GLY A 332 10.81 8.84 16.43
N ALA A 333 12.10 8.52 16.50
CA ALA A 333 12.60 7.45 17.37
C ALA A 333 12.30 7.67 18.86
N ARG A 334 12.20 8.93 19.32
CA ARG A 334 11.74 9.26 20.69
C ARG A 334 10.28 8.86 20.90
N CYS A 335 9.42 9.25 19.96
CA CYS A 335 8.00 8.93 19.99
C CYS A 335 7.77 7.42 19.91
N ASP A 336 8.58 6.68 19.15
CA ASP A 336 8.47 5.23 19.02
C ASP A 336 8.81 4.49 20.34
N HIS A 337 9.91 4.86 21.02
CA HIS A 337 10.25 4.23 22.31
C HIS A 337 9.23 4.60 23.40
N ALA A 338 8.72 5.84 23.42
CA ALA A 338 7.65 6.24 24.32
C ALA A 338 6.31 5.52 24.00
N ALA A 339 6.00 5.28 22.72
CA ALA A 339 4.85 4.49 22.30
C ALA A 339 4.94 3.04 22.78
N VAL A 340 6.13 2.44 22.77
CA VAL A 340 6.39 1.09 23.27
C VAL A 340 6.17 1.01 24.78
N VAL A 341 6.69 1.98 25.57
CA VAL A 341 6.41 2.09 27.02
C VAL A 341 4.90 2.09 27.29
N MET A 342 4.15 2.92 26.58
CA MET A 342 2.70 3.03 26.75
C MET A 342 1.95 1.74 26.34
N LYS A 343 2.39 1.05 25.29
CA LYS A 343 1.80 -0.24 24.87
C LYS A 343 2.06 -1.35 25.88
N TYR A 344 3.28 -1.50 26.40
CA TYR A 344 3.58 -2.51 27.42
C TYR A 344 2.78 -2.28 28.72
N ALA A 345 2.68 -1.02 29.17
CA ALA A 345 1.90 -0.67 30.35
C ALA A 345 0.41 -1.01 30.17
N ASN A 346 -0.19 -0.60 29.05
CA ASN A 346 -1.58 -0.89 28.73
C ASN A 346 -1.86 -2.41 28.64
N ASN A 347 -1.00 -3.17 27.96
CA ASN A 347 -1.17 -4.61 27.80
C ASN A 347 -1.05 -5.35 29.15
N THR A 348 -0.11 -4.93 30.01
CA THR A 348 0.04 -5.50 31.36
C THR A 348 -1.19 -5.20 32.22
N LEU A 349 -1.73 -3.98 32.17
CA LEU A 349 -2.94 -3.59 32.90
C LEU A 349 -4.16 -4.45 32.50
N HIS A 350 -4.39 -4.62 31.19
CA HIS A 350 -5.46 -5.50 30.71
C HIS A 350 -5.24 -6.95 31.14
N GLY A 351 -4.03 -7.48 30.92
CA GLY A 351 -3.70 -8.87 31.23
C GLY A 351 -3.75 -9.20 32.72
N VAL A 352 -3.39 -8.29 33.63
CA VAL A 352 -3.56 -8.53 35.09
C VAL A 352 -5.03 -8.61 35.47
N ILE A 353 -5.87 -7.70 34.94
CA ILE A 353 -7.32 -7.69 35.26
C ILE A 353 -8.00 -8.94 34.72
N GLU A 354 -7.70 -9.34 33.49
CA GLU A 354 -8.19 -10.58 32.88
C GLU A 354 -7.79 -11.82 33.69
N HIS A 355 -6.51 -11.92 34.08
CA HIS A 355 -6.01 -13.03 34.88
C HIS A 355 -6.66 -13.12 36.26
N LEU A 356 -6.92 -11.99 36.93
CA LEU A 356 -7.56 -11.97 38.25
C LEU A 356 -9.02 -12.45 38.19
N LEU A 357 -9.72 -12.18 37.08
CA LEU A 357 -11.05 -12.71 36.81
C LEU A 357 -11.00 -14.24 36.57
N VAL A 358 -10.06 -14.72 35.76
CA VAL A 358 -9.87 -16.17 35.51
C VAL A 358 -9.55 -16.91 36.80
N LEU A 359 -8.64 -16.39 37.63
CA LEU A 359 -8.22 -17.01 38.89
C LEU A 359 -9.26 -16.86 40.02
N LYS A 360 -10.38 -16.16 39.80
CA LYS A 360 -11.41 -15.86 40.82
C LYS A 360 -10.82 -15.28 42.11
N SER A 361 -9.85 -14.38 41.94
CA SER A 361 -9.06 -13.84 43.05
C SER A 361 -9.89 -13.06 44.06
N SER A 362 -9.51 -13.16 45.34
CA SER A 362 -10.15 -12.44 46.45
C SER A 362 -9.49 -11.09 46.79
N ILE A 363 -8.57 -10.59 45.95
CA ILE A 363 -7.91 -9.29 46.16
C ILE A 363 -8.96 -8.17 46.32
N ALA A 364 -8.83 -7.42 47.42
CA ALA A 364 -9.70 -6.28 47.74
C ALA A 364 -9.78 -5.27 46.56
N PRO A 365 -10.97 -5.03 45.97
CA PRO A 365 -11.11 -4.25 44.73
C PRO A 365 -10.46 -2.87 44.79
N PHE A 366 -10.64 -2.14 45.89
CA PHE A 366 -10.09 -0.79 46.05
C PHE A 366 -8.55 -0.76 46.11
N ARG A 367 -7.90 -1.81 46.64
CA ARG A 367 -6.42 -1.90 46.61
C ARG A 367 -5.93 -2.11 45.17
N LEU A 368 -6.61 -2.94 44.39
CA LEU A 368 -6.32 -3.11 42.96
C LEU A 368 -6.51 -1.79 42.19
N SER A 369 -7.59 -1.04 42.46
CA SER A 369 -7.80 0.29 41.90
C SER A 369 -6.65 1.27 42.25
N CYS A 370 -6.13 1.25 43.47
CA CYS A 370 -4.94 2.03 43.84
C CYS A 370 -3.71 1.67 42.99
N TRP A 371 -3.40 0.37 42.82
CA TRP A 371 -2.28 -0.08 42.00
C TRP A 371 -2.46 0.31 40.52
N VAL A 372 -3.65 0.17 39.95
CA VAL A 372 -3.91 0.60 38.56
C VAL A 372 -3.67 2.10 38.37
N ILE A 373 -4.15 2.94 39.30
CA ILE A 373 -3.97 4.40 39.22
C ILE A 373 -2.48 4.77 39.36
N GLN A 374 -1.76 4.10 40.28
CA GLN A 374 -0.34 4.30 40.49
C GLN A 374 0.46 3.89 39.23
N LEU A 375 0.23 2.67 38.71
CA LEU A 375 0.92 2.14 37.54
C LEU A 375 0.69 2.98 36.28
N VAL A 376 -0.54 3.43 36.03
CA VAL A 376 -0.83 4.36 34.91
C VAL A 376 -0.09 5.68 35.10
N GLY A 377 -0.09 6.25 36.33
CA GLY A 377 0.61 7.50 36.63
C GLY A 377 2.11 7.43 36.38
N GLU A 378 2.74 6.35 36.84
CA GLU A 378 4.19 6.11 36.70
C GLU A 378 4.59 5.79 35.24
N SER A 379 3.76 5.03 34.50
CA SER A 379 3.99 4.71 33.08
C SER A 379 3.86 5.94 32.15
N LEU A 380 2.90 6.81 32.45
CA LEU A 380 2.76 8.12 31.80
C LEU A 380 4.01 8.98 32.07
N TYR A 381 4.46 9.05 33.33
CA TYR A 381 5.64 9.82 33.69
C TYR A 381 6.92 9.31 32.99
N LEU A 382 7.15 7.99 32.97
CA LEU A 382 8.26 7.38 32.23
C LEU A 382 8.25 7.74 30.75
N SER A 383 7.07 7.82 30.13
CA SER A 383 6.92 8.23 28.73
C SER A 383 7.26 9.72 28.53
N CYS A 384 6.84 10.59 29.46
CA CYS A 384 7.20 12.01 29.47
C CYS A 384 8.71 12.27 29.56
N LEU A 385 9.51 11.36 30.15
CA LEU A 385 10.98 11.48 30.16
C LEU A 385 11.61 11.26 28.76
N ILE A 386 10.89 10.63 27.83
CA ILE A 386 11.38 10.30 26.48
C ILE A 386 10.79 11.26 25.43
N ALA A 387 9.49 11.55 25.48
CA ALA A 387 8.76 12.38 24.51
C ALA A 387 7.51 13.05 25.12
N ASP A 388 7.00 14.12 24.49
CA ASP A 388 5.69 14.67 24.83
C ASP A 388 4.59 13.69 24.43
N ILE A 389 3.76 13.27 25.38
CA ILE A 389 2.66 12.31 25.15
C ILE A 389 1.70 12.81 24.06
N ASN A 390 1.53 14.13 23.94
CA ASN A 390 0.64 14.74 22.95
C ASN A 390 1.13 14.56 21.50
N THR A 391 2.41 14.22 21.27
CA THR A 391 2.97 13.98 19.92
C THR A 391 3.07 12.50 19.56
N ILE A 392 2.71 11.57 20.45
CA ILE A 392 2.85 10.12 20.23
C ILE A 392 1.65 9.56 19.44
N GLU A 393 1.65 9.75 18.12
CA GLU A 393 0.54 9.28 17.27
C GLU A 393 0.36 7.75 17.30
N THR A 394 1.47 7.00 17.31
CA THR A 394 1.51 5.54 17.22
C THR A 394 1.00 4.79 18.45
N ALA A 395 0.65 5.51 19.53
CA ALA A 395 0.07 4.95 20.76
C ALA A 395 -1.15 5.73 21.30
N LYS A 396 -1.75 6.65 20.53
CA LYS A 396 -2.94 7.43 20.95
C LYS A 396 -4.04 6.58 21.60
N GLU A 397 -4.30 5.38 21.08
CA GLU A 397 -5.30 4.47 21.65
C GLU A 397 -4.91 3.89 23.01
N ALA A 398 -3.65 3.49 23.20
CA ALA A 398 -3.15 2.97 24.48
C ALA A 398 -3.10 4.07 25.55
N VAL A 399 -2.70 5.29 25.16
CA VAL A 399 -2.75 6.48 26.01
C VAL A 399 -4.19 6.76 26.45
N ALA A 400 -5.14 6.78 25.51
CA ALA A 400 -6.56 7.00 25.79
C ALA A 400 -7.15 5.90 26.68
N ALA A 401 -6.81 4.62 26.44
CA ALA A 401 -7.26 3.48 27.23
C ALA A 401 -6.77 3.58 28.69
N MET A 402 -5.48 3.86 28.91
CA MET A 402 -4.93 4.01 30.26
C MET A 402 -5.51 5.21 31.01
N HIS A 403 -5.67 6.37 30.37
CA HIS A 403 -6.33 7.52 31.02
C HIS A 403 -7.80 7.21 31.36
N SER A 404 -8.52 6.54 30.46
CA SER A 404 -9.91 6.09 30.69
C SER A 404 -10.00 5.12 31.86
N LYS A 405 -9.05 4.17 31.95
CA LYS A 405 -9.00 3.19 33.03
C LYS A 405 -8.67 3.86 34.37
N ARG A 406 -7.68 4.76 34.40
CA ARG A 406 -7.35 5.56 35.59
C ARG A 406 -8.54 6.39 36.10
N PHE A 407 -9.32 7.00 35.21
CA PHE A 407 -10.55 7.70 35.60
C PHE A 407 -11.58 6.75 36.22
N LYS A 408 -11.82 5.58 35.61
CA LYS A 408 -12.81 4.60 36.12
C LYS A 408 -12.42 4.00 37.47
N GLU A 409 -11.14 3.69 37.68
CA GLU A 409 -10.65 3.22 38.98
C GLU A 409 -10.72 4.33 40.05
N LEU A 410 -10.45 5.59 39.69
CA LEU A 410 -10.62 6.71 40.60
C LEU A 410 -12.10 6.92 40.96
N LEU A 411 -13.02 6.77 39.99
CA LEU A 411 -14.47 6.83 40.23
C LEU A 411 -14.94 5.73 41.19
N CYS A 412 -14.41 4.51 41.06
CA CYS A 412 -14.67 3.40 41.99
C CYS A 412 -14.21 3.73 43.42
N ILE A 413 -12.98 4.24 43.57
CA ILE A 413 -12.46 4.71 44.87
C ILE A 413 -13.30 5.89 45.41
N ALA A 414 -13.78 6.78 44.53
CA ALA A 414 -14.59 7.93 44.92
C ALA A 414 -15.97 7.56 45.50
N GLU A 415 -16.47 6.34 45.28
CA GLU A 415 -17.67 5.85 45.97
C GLU A 415 -17.47 5.72 47.49
N LEU A 416 -16.24 5.52 47.97
CA LEU A 416 -15.89 5.49 49.39
C LEU A 416 -15.99 6.88 50.05
N ALA A 417 -16.18 7.95 49.28
CA ALA A 417 -16.39 9.29 49.83
C ALA A 417 -17.76 9.44 50.54
N VAL A 418 -18.73 8.55 50.26
CA VAL A 418 -20.05 8.54 50.91
C VAL A 418 -19.93 8.10 52.38
N GLU A 419 -20.62 8.78 53.31
CA GLU A 419 -20.52 8.47 54.74
C GLU A 419 -20.94 7.04 55.12
N GLU A 420 -21.81 6.40 54.33
CA GLU A 420 -22.23 5.00 54.53
C GLU A 420 -21.05 4.01 54.42
N ARG A 421 -20.00 4.32 53.64
CA ARG A 421 -18.80 3.48 53.45
C ARG A 421 -17.58 3.96 54.24
N LYS A 422 -17.79 4.74 55.31
CA LYS A 422 -16.72 5.36 56.12
C LYS A 422 -15.73 4.36 56.73
N GLU A 423 -16.18 3.16 57.12
CA GLU A 423 -15.29 2.12 57.62
C GLU A 423 -14.36 1.57 56.53
N GLU A 424 -14.89 1.28 55.34
CA GLU A 424 -14.09 0.81 54.19
C GLU A 424 -13.07 1.86 53.77
N ARG A 425 -13.48 3.15 53.73
CA ARG A 425 -12.58 4.29 53.54
C ARG A 425 -11.46 4.33 54.58
N GLY A 426 -11.79 4.08 55.85
CA GLY A 426 -10.82 4.03 56.95
C GLY A 426 -9.78 2.94 56.77
N ARG A 427 -10.22 1.69 56.55
CA ARG A 427 -9.34 0.53 56.34
C ARG A 427 -8.42 0.70 55.13
N LEU A 428 -8.91 1.31 54.04
CA LEU A 428 -8.09 1.61 52.86
C LEU A 428 -7.02 2.66 53.18
N LEU A 429 -7.38 3.76 53.86
CA LEU A 429 -6.42 4.81 54.26
C LEU A 429 -5.34 4.29 55.22
N GLU A 430 -5.71 3.44 56.18
CA GLU A 430 -4.75 2.80 57.11
C GLU A 430 -3.74 1.91 56.36
N TRP A 431 -4.20 1.12 55.38
CA TRP A 431 -3.32 0.34 54.52
C TRP A 431 -2.39 1.22 53.67
N MET A 432 -2.91 2.28 53.03
CA MET A 432 -2.11 3.21 52.23
C MET A 432 -1.04 3.92 53.08
N ASP A 433 -1.39 4.38 54.29
CA ASP A 433 -0.43 4.94 55.25
C ASP A 433 0.63 3.92 55.70
N GLY A 434 0.25 2.65 55.85
CA GLY A 434 1.16 1.55 56.13
C GLY A 434 2.19 1.33 55.03
N VAL A 435 1.74 1.28 53.76
CA VAL A 435 2.60 1.17 52.58
C VAL A 435 3.58 2.35 52.51
N MET A 436 3.10 3.59 52.67
CA MET A 436 3.96 4.78 52.63
C MET A 436 5.03 4.77 53.74
N LYS A 437 4.67 4.42 54.98
CA LYS A 437 5.62 4.31 56.10
C LYS A 437 6.68 3.24 55.86
N LYS A 438 6.32 2.11 55.22
CA LYS A 438 7.28 1.06 54.86
C LYS A 438 8.31 1.57 53.86
N ARG A 439 7.88 2.26 52.81
CA ARG A 439 8.79 2.90 51.83
C ARG A 439 9.73 3.92 52.47
N GLU A 440 9.21 4.80 53.35
CA GLU A 440 10.03 5.77 54.09
C GLU A 440 11.08 5.10 55.00
N ALA A 441 10.78 3.91 55.54
CA ALA A 441 11.70 3.15 56.38
C ALA A 441 12.80 2.41 55.58
N GLU A 442 12.50 2.00 54.35
CA GLU A 442 13.42 1.32 53.43
C GLU A 442 14.34 2.33 52.69
N GLU A 443 13.82 3.49 52.27
CA GLU A 443 14.56 4.53 51.54
C GLU A 443 15.23 5.61 52.43
N LYS A 444 15.89 5.20 53.53
CA LYS A 444 16.51 6.09 54.54
C LYS A 444 17.61 7.08 54.06
N LEU A 445 17.80 7.30 52.76
CA LEU A 445 18.84 8.18 52.20
C LEU A 445 18.34 9.27 51.21
N THR A 446 17.05 9.37 50.87
CA THR A 446 16.58 10.40 49.91
C THR A 446 15.27 11.09 50.34
N LYS A 447 15.36 12.39 50.65
CA LYS A 447 14.22 13.26 51.06
C LYS A 447 13.20 13.60 49.93
N GLN A 448 13.16 12.84 48.83
CA GLN A 448 12.52 13.26 47.57
C GLN A 448 11.16 12.59 47.26
N HIS A 449 10.67 11.66 48.09
CA HIS A 449 9.52 10.79 47.75
C HIS A 449 8.13 11.20 48.31
N ARG A 450 7.90 12.49 48.62
CA ARG A 450 6.60 12.93 49.19
C ARG A 450 5.42 12.91 48.20
N ASP A 451 5.71 13.07 46.91
CA ASP A 451 4.70 13.34 45.89
C ASP A 451 4.43 12.11 45.01
N SER A 452 3.96 11.01 45.60
CA SER A 452 3.58 9.79 44.87
C SER A 452 2.12 9.83 44.41
N ALA A 453 1.75 9.05 43.40
CA ALA A 453 0.35 8.92 42.99
C ALA A 453 -0.55 8.39 44.13
N LEU A 454 0.02 7.59 45.04
CA LEU A 454 -0.64 7.06 46.24
C LEU A 454 -0.89 8.16 47.30
N SER A 455 0.04 9.11 47.48
CA SER A 455 -0.16 10.23 48.43
C SER A 455 -1.19 11.23 47.92
N VAL A 456 -1.26 11.49 46.61
CA VAL A 456 -2.35 12.27 45.98
C VAL A 456 -3.71 11.58 46.18
N LEU A 457 -3.78 10.25 46.05
CA LEU A 457 -5.00 9.49 46.36
C LEU A 457 -5.39 9.56 47.83
N CYS A 458 -4.43 9.49 48.76
CA CYS A 458 -4.70 9.67 50.20
C CYS A 458 -5.27 11.05 50.51
N GLU A 459 -4.71 12.11 49.92
CA GLU A 459 -5.20 13.47 50.12
C GLU A 459 -6.61 13.64 49.52
N ALA A 460 -6.85 13.11 48.33
CA ALA A 460 -8.17 13.09 47.70
C ALA A 460 -9.21 12.38 48.58
N LEU A 461 -8.91 11.18 49.11
CA LEU A 461 -9.83 10.45 50.00
C LEU A 461 -10.06 11.12 51.36
N ARG A 462 -9.11 11.93 51.84
CA ARG A 462 -9.24 12.71 53.08
C ARG A 462 -9.98 14.03 52.90
N ASN A 463 -10.01 14.60 51.69
CA ASN A 463 -10.60 15.90 51.42
C ASN A 463 -11.44 15.91 50.13
N SER A 464 -12.76 16.09 50.29
CA SER A 464 -13.74 16.11 49.19
C SER A 464 -13.42 17.12 48.07
N SER A 465 -12.80 18.27 48.36
CA SER A 465 -12.43 19.23 47.31
C SER A 465 -11.19 18.80 46.52
N SER A 466 -10.28 18.06 47.15
CA SER A 466 -9.13 17.44 46.48
C SER A 466 -9.58 16.27 45.60
N LEU A 467 -10.55 15.47 46.05
CA LEU A 467 -11.19 14.42 45.25
C LEU A 467 -11.83 14.97 43.97
N GLU A 468 -12.62 16.03 44.07
CA GLU A 468 -13.28 16.68 42.93
C GLU A 468 -12.26 17.24 41.92
N SER A 469 -11.23 17.95 42.41
CA SER A 469 -10.13 18.47 41.57
C SER A 469 -9.39 17.35 40.83
N THR A 470 -9.17 16.22 41.50
CA THR A 470 -8.48 15.05 40.93
C THR A 470 -9.37 14.30 39.93
N MET A 471 -10.68 14.20 40.19
CA MET A 471 -11.68 13.64 39.27
C MET A 471 -11.81 14.48 37.98
N LEU A 472 -11.94 15.80 38.09
CA LEU A 472 -11.98 16.71 36.93
C LEU A 472 -10.72 16.58 36.08
N ARG A 473 -9.53 16.64 36.71
CA ARG A 473 -8.24 16.55 36.02
C ARG A 473 -8.03 15.22 35.29
N THR A 474 -8.49 14.11 35.86
CA THR A 474 -8.39 12.78 35.21
C THR A 474 -9.44 12.59 34.12
N HIS A 475 -10.66 13.11 34.30
CA HIS A 475 -11.67 13.22 33.26
C HIS A 475 -11.13 13.99 32.05
N ASP A 476 -10.58 15.19 32.25
CA ASP A 476 -10.19 16.07 31.14
C ASP A 476 -9.08 15.45 30.29
N ALA A 477 -8.11 14.81 30.92
CA ALA A 477 -7.07 14.04 30.23
C ALA A 477 -7.67 12.87 29.42
N ALA A 478 -8.56 12.07 30.02
CA ALA A 478 -9.22 10.96 29.33
C ALA A 478 -10.09 11.44 28.16
N SER A 479 -10.90 12.49 28.38
CA SER A 479 -11.79 13.09 27.38
C SER A 479 -11.00 13.68 26.21
N ALA A 480 -9.87 14.33 26.47
CA ALA A 480 -8.97 14.86 25.44
C ALA A 480 -8.39 13.75 24.57
N PHE A 481 -7.73 12.73 25.16
CA PHE A 481 -7.12 11.66 24.38
C PHE A 481 -8.15 10.77 23.67
N LEU A 482 -9.32 10.51 24.27
CA LEU A 482 -10.42 9.84 23.58
C LEU A 482 -10.92 10.65 22.38
N THR A 483 -11.04 11.97 22.51
CA THR A 483 -11.43 12.85 21.39
C THR A 483 -10.36 12.86 20.28
N GLN A 484 -9.07 12.95 20.64
CA GLN A 484 -7.94 12.88 19.70
C GLN A 484 -7.83 11.52 18.97
N SER A 485 -8.24 10.42 19.62
CA SER A 485 -8.32 9.08 19.01
C SER A 485 -9.61 8.86 18.18
N GLY A 486 -10.43 9.89 17.97
CA GLY A 486 -11.71 9.80 17.24
C GLY A 486 -12.87 9.20 18.05
N ARG A 487 -12.63 8.71 19.26
CA ARG A 487 -13.62 8.04 20.13
C ARG A 487 -14.51 9.02 20.90
N LYS A 488 -15.13 9.98 20.20
CA LYS A 488 -15.99 11.05 20.76
C LYS A 488 -17.09 10.52 21.69
N ARG A 489 -17.78 9.43 21.33
CA ARG A 489 -18.84 8.80 22.14
C ARG A 489 -18.30 8.28 23.49
N SER A 490 -17.09 7.70 23.50
CA SER A 490 -16.44 7.26 24.75
C SER A 490 -16.03 8.45 25.63
N ALA A 491 -15.57 9.55 25.02
CA ALA A 491 -15.24 10.78 25.75
C ALA A 491 -16.50 11.40 26.40
N ALA A 492 -17.64 11.32 25.72
CA ALA A 492 -18.93 11.78 26.25
C ALA A 492 -19.48 10.86 27.35
N LEU A 493 -19.29 9.53 27.24
CA LEU A 493 -19.67 8.56 28.27
C LEU A 493 -18.90 8.78 29.58
N ILE A 494 -17.59 9.01 29.52
CA ILE A 494 -16.78 9.35 30.69
C ILE A 494 -17.21 10.71 31.30
N GLY A 495 -17.65 11.66 30.47
CA GLY A 495 -18.32 12.88 30.94
C GLY A 495 -19.62 12.60 31.69
N TYR A 496 -20.46 11.67 31.22
CA TYR A 496 -21.68 11.27 31.92
C TYR A 496 -21.39 10.57 33.26
N GLU A 497 -20.38 9.68 33.31
CA GLU A 497 -19.89 9.07 34.55
C GLU A 497 -19.46 10.15 35.58
N LEU A 498 -18.76 11.21 35.12
CA LEU A 498 -18.43 12.38 35.95
C LEU A 498 -19.67 13.20 36.35
N ALA A 499 -20.65 13.38 35.46
CA ALA A 499 -21.91 14.09 35.76
C ALA A 499 -22.69 13.42 36.91
N LEU A 500 -22.77 12.08 36.91
CA LEU A 500 -23.38 11.31 37.98
C LEU A 500 -22.63 11.49 39.31
N PHE A 501 -21.30 11.49 39.29
CA PHE A 501 -20.48 11.80 40.48
C PHE A 501 -20.76 13.21 41.02
N LEU A 502 -20.69 14.25 40.17
CA LEU A 502 -20.93 15.64 40.57
C LEU A 502 -22.37 15.86 41.09
N THR A 503 -23.36 15.16 40.52
CA THR A 503 -24.75 15.19 41.01
C THR A 503 -24.87 14.59 42.41
N ARG A 504 -24.20 13.46 42.68
CA ARG A 504 -24.15 12.84 44.02
C ARG A 504 -23.43 13.73 45.05
N GLN A 505 -22.44 14.52 44.61
CA GLN A 505 -21.76 15.53 45.43
C GLN A 505 -22.57 16.84 45.62
N GLY A 506 -23.85 16.86 45.24
CA GLY A 506 -24.72 18.04 45.41
C GLY A 506 -24.45 19.19 44.45
N LYS A 507 -23.77 18.95 43.32
CA LYS A 507 -23.39 19.96 42.32
C LYS A 507 -24.07 19.75 40.94
N PRO A 508 -25.42 19.73 40.86
CA PRO A 508 -26.12 19.45 39.59
C PRO A 508 -25.82 20.47 38.49
N ALA A 509 -25.60 21.75 38.83
CA ALA A 509 -25.24 22.79 37.86
C ALA A 509 -23.88 22.53 37.18
N ALA A 510 -22.91 21.96 37.91
CA ALA A 510 -21.61 21.58 37.35
C ALA A 510 -21.69 20.27 36.53
N ALA A 511 -22.67 19.41 36.82
CA ALA A 511 -22.91 18.17 36.09
C ALA A 511 -23.60 18.39 34.73
N LEU A 512 -24.46 19.41 34.62
CA LEU A 512 -25.32 19.64 33.45
C LEU A 512 -24.57 19.71 32.10
N PRO A 513 -23.43 20.41 31.93
CA PRO A 513 -22.73 20.48 30.65
C PRO A 513 -22.27 19.10 30.14
N TYR A 514 -21.80 18.23 31.04
CA TYR A 514 -21.37 16.89 30.70
C TYR A 514 -22.54 15.97 30.36
N TYR A 515 -23.66 16.10 31.10
CA TYR A 515 -24.90 15.39 30.82
C TYR A 515 -25.45 15.73 29.43
N LEU A 516 -25.48 17.03 29.08
CA LEU A 516 -25.93 17.48 27.75
C LEU A 516 -24.98 17.04 26.63
N ARG A 517 -23.66 17.08 26.85
CA ARG A 517 -22.67 16.56 25.87
C ARG A 517 -22.88 15.07 25.59
N PHE A 518 -23.25 14.28 26.60
CA PHE A 518 -23.57 12.86 26.43
C PHE A 518 -24.87 12.66 25.62
N VAL A 519 -25.94 13.37 25.98
CA VAL A 519 -27.22 13.31 25.25
C VAL A 519 -27.04 13.69 23.77
N SER A 520 -26.39 14.82 23.48
CA SER A 520 -26.11 15.22 22.09
C SER A 520 -25.29 14.16 21.35
N SER A 521 -24.25 13.59 21.98
CA SER A 521 -23.45 12.53 21.36
C SER A 521 -24.25 11.25 21.09
N LEU A 522 -25.24 10.90 21.91
CA LEU A 522 -26.12 9.76 21.62
C LEU A 522 -27.08 10.07 20.46
N MET A 523 -27.62 11.29 20.40
CA MET A 523 -28.49 11.75 19.31
C MET A 523 -27.74 11.80 17.96
N GLU A 524 -26.52 12.32 17.94
CA GLU A 524 -25.59 12.33 16.78
C GLU A 524 -25.28 10.93 16.24
N ASN A 525 -25.43 9.87 17.04
CA ASN A 525 -25.20 8.49 16.61
C ASN A 525 -26.51 7.76 16.24
N GLY A 526 -27.67 8.41 16.30
CA GLY A 526 -28.95 7.81 15.96
C GLY A 526 -29.36 6.61 16.85
N GLU A 527 -28.88 6.58 18.10
CA GLU A 527 -29.11 5.49 19.06
C GLU A 527 -30.57 5.47 19.57
N LYS A 528 -31.35 4.41 19.29
CA LYS A 528 -32.81 4.38 19.57
C LYS A 528 -33.22 3.47 20.74
N SER A 529 -32.31 3.24 21.69
CA SER A 529 -32.58 2.38 22.84
C SER A 529 -33.48 3.05 23.88
N GLU A 530 -34.33 2.28 24.55
CA GLU A 530 -35.27 2.82 25.55
C GLU A 530 -34.54 3.53 26.70
N SER A 531 -33.38 3.00 27.11
CA SER A 531 -32.50 3.63 28.10
C SER A 531 -32.03 5.02 27.67
N MET A 532 -31.79 5.24 26.37
CA MET A 532 -31.37 6.53 25.83
C MET A 532 -32.53 7.53 25.82
N LEU A 533 -33.75 7.10 25.47
CA LEU A 533 -34.96 7.92 25.58
C LEU A 533 -35.20 8.37 27.03
N ARG A 534 -35.07 7.46 28.01
CA ARG A 534 -35.19 7.81 29.45
C ARG A 534 -34.15 8.84 29.91
N VAL A 535 -32.91 8.75 29.41
CA VAL A 535 -31.85 9.74 29.71
C VAL A 535 -32.16 11.11 29.09
N ILE A 536 -32.82 11.15 27.91
CA ILE A 536 -33.31 12.39 27.29
C ILE A 536 -34.51 12.97 28.05
N GLU A 537 -35.47 12.14 28.47
CA GLU A 537 -36.59 12.56 29.34
C GLU A 537 -36.05 13.23 30.63
N GLU A 538 -35.11 12.57 31.31
CA GLU A 538 -34.46 13.11 32.52
C GLU A 538 -33.59 14.37 32.22
N ALA A 539 -33.07 14.52 31.00
CA ALA A 539 -32.41 15.75 30.57
C ALA A 539 -33.40 16.91 30.50
N VAL A 540 -34.56 16.71 29.86
CA VAL A 540 -35.58 17.74 29.65
C VAL A 540 -36.10 18.31 30.97
N GLU A 541 -36.24 17.49 32.02
CA GLU A 541 -36.64 17.98 33.35
C GLU A 541 -35.60 18.86 34.05
N LYS A 542 -34.33 18.80 33.63
CA LYS A 542 -33.20 19.55 34.23
C LYS A 542 -32.83 20.83 33.47
N LEU A 543 -33.42 21.05 32.29
CA LEU A 543 -33.15 22.20 31.44
C LEU A 543 -33.96 23.44 31.88
N HIS A 544 -33.40 24.64 31.71
CA HIS A 544 -34.13 25.86 32.06
C HIS A 544 -35.11 26.26 30.93
N PRO A 545 -36.42 26.42 31.18
CA PRO A 545 -37.43 26.58 30.13
C PRO A 545 -37.23 27.76 29.15
N LYS A 546 -36.43 28.77 29.53
CA LYS A 546 -36.14 29.94 28.68
C LYS A 546 -34.76 29.91 28.04
N GLU A 547 -33.74 29.49 28.77
CA GLU A 547 -32.35 29.49 28.29
C GLU A 547 -32.09 28.30 27.35
N ASP A 548 -32.75 27.17 27.59
CA ASP A 548 -32.59 25.93 26.84
C ASP A 548 -33.78 25.62 25.92
N TYR A 549 -34.66 26.60 25.64
CA TYR A 549 -35.88 26.42 24.84
C TYR A 549 -35.65 25.63 23.53
N GLU A 550 -34.59 25.98 22.79
CA GLU A 550 -34.23 25.30 21.54
C GLU A 550 -33.81 23.84 21.75
N ARG A 551 -33.10 23.53 22.85
CA ARG A 551 -32.71 22.17 23.23
C ARG A 551 -33.92 21.35 23.68
N ILE A 552 -34.79 21.94 24.51
CA ILE A 552 -36.04 21.32 24.98
C ILE A 552 -36.90 20.89 23.79
N VAL A 553 -37.13 21.80 22.83
CA VAL A 553 -37.90 21.49 21.61
C VAL A 553 -37.23 20.39 20.78
N ARG A 554 -35.90 20.42 20.58
CA ARG A 554 -35.18 19.35 19.87
C ARG A 554 -35.26 17.99 20.56
N PHE A 555 -35.12 17.95 21.89
CA PHE A 555 -35.19 16.71 22.66
C PHE A 555 -36.61 16.13 22.65
N LEU A 556 -37.63 16.96 22.81
CA LEU A 556 -39.03 16.54 22.73
C LEU A 556 -39.39 16.04 21.32
N LEU A 557 -38.92 16.69 20.25
CA LEU A 557 -39.07 16.20 18.87
C LEU A 557 -38.45 14.80 18.69
N TYR A 558 -37.24 14.57 19.23
CA TYR A 558 -36.56 13.28 19.17
C TYR A 558 -37.34 12.17 19.89
N LEU A 559 -37.84 12.47 21.10
CA LEU A 559 -38.68 11.55 21.88
C LEU A 559 -39.96 11.19 21.11
N VAL A 560 -40.68 12.18 20.57
CA VAL A 560 -41.93 11.94 19.80
C VAL A 560 -41.71 11.04 18.59
N GLN A 561 -40.56 11.12 17.92
CA GLN A 561 -40.29 10.29 16.73
C GLN A 561 -39.84 8.87 17.06
N ASN A 562 -39.07 8.67 18.14
CA ASN A 562 -38.39 7.40 18.41
C ASN A 562 -39.04 6.56 19.52
N THR A 563 -39.97 7.13 20.31
CA THR A 563 -40.77 6.39 21.28
C THR A 563 -41.76 5.44 20.60
N ARG A 564 -41.79 4.18 21.04
CA ARG A 564 -42.68 3.11 20.52
C ARG A 564 -44.03 3.01 21.24
N ASP A 565 -44.13 3.57 22.44
CA ASP A 565 -45.35 3.61 23.24
C ASP A 565 -46.20 4.81 22.78
N ASP A 566 -47.35 4.55 22.17
CA ASP A 566 -48.24 5.59 21.64
C ASP A 566 -48.79 6.52 22.74
N GLY A 567 -48.92 6.05 23.98
CA GLY A 567 -49.33 6.86 25.12
C GLY A 567 -48.26 7.89 25.50
N LYS A 568 -47.03 7.44 25.69
CA LYS A 568 -45.87 8.33 25.93
C LYS A 568 -45.60 9.25 24.74
N LYS A 569 -45.75 8.75 23.52
CA LYS A 569 -45.58 9.54 22.29
C LYS A 569 -46.59 10.70 22.23
N LEU A 570 -47.84 10.46 22.64
CA LEU A 570 -48.87 11.49 22.77
C LEU A 570 -48.53 12.48 23.89
N GLU A 571 -48.04 12.01 25.04
CA GLU A 571 -47.59 12.86 26.15
C GLU A 571 -46.45 13.81 25.73
N CYS A 572 -45.37 13.28 25.14
CA CYS A 572 -44.26 14.08 24.62
C CYS A 572 -44.71 15.09 23.55
N ALA A 573 -45.65 14.70 22.68
CA ALA A 573 -46.16 15.57 21.62
C ALA A 573 -47.06 16.70 22.16
N ASN A 574 -47.86 16.41 23.20
CA ASN A 574 -48.62 17.44 23.91
C ASN A 574 -47.69 18.41 24.65
N ARG A 575 -46.62 17.91 25.28
CA ARG A 575 -45.59 18.75 25.92
C ARG A 575 -44.89 19.64 24.89
N LEU A 576 -44.47 19.09 23.75
CA LEU A 576 -43.90 19.84 22.63
C LEU A 576 -44.83 20.96 22.14
N LYS A 577 -46.13 20.69 22.00
CA LYS A 577 -47.12 21.71 21.64
C LYS A 577 -47.17 22.85 22.67
N ASN A 578 -47.24 22.52 23.96
CA ASN A 578 -47.27 23.52 25.04
C ASN A 578 -46.00 24.38 25.08
N GLU A 579 -44.82 23.80 24.85
CA GLU A 579 -43.55 24.52 24.77
C GLU A 579 -43.53 25.50 23.58
N LEU A 580 -43.96 25.07 22.39
CA LEU A 580 -44.06 25.94 21.20
C LEU A 580 -45.06 27.09 21.40
N GLU A 581 -46.22 26.81 22.01
CA GLU A 581 -47.19 27.86 22.37
C GLU A 581 -46.67 28.84 23.42
N ARG A 582 -45.85 28.38 24.39
CA ARG A 582 -45.16 29.28 25.33
C ARG A 582 -44.14 30.13 24.59
N GLY A 583 -43.31 29.54 23.73
CA GLY A 583 -42.32 30.28 22.94
C GLY A 583 -42.94 31.38 22.09
N LYS A 584 -44.12 31.13 21.50
CA LYS A 584 -44.92 32.16 20.81
C LYS A 584 -45.40 33.29 21.73
N LYS A 585 -45.90 32.97 22.94
CA LYS A 585 -46.34 33.97 23.94
C LYS A 585 -45.19 34.81 24.50
N GLU A 586 -43.98 34.24 24.54
CA GLU A 586 -42.76 34.88 25.06
C GLU A 586 -41.87 35.48 23.96
N SER A 587 -42.33 35.53 22.71
CA SER A 587 -41.60 36.05 21.53
C SER A 587 -40.21 35.42 21.33
N LEU A 588 -40.06 34.14 21.66
CA LEU A 588 -38.83 33.39 21.42
C LEU A 588 -38.62 33.15 19.92
N HIS A 589 -37.37 32.97 19.51
CA HIS A 589 -36.99 32.90 18.10
C HIS A 589 -37.60 31.67 17.40
N GLN A 590 -37.93 31.80 16.11
CA GLN A 590 -38.35 30.68 15.26
C GLN A 590 -37.25 29.62 15.23
N ILE A 591 -37.59 28.39 15.62
CA ILE A 591 -36.65 27.27 15.57
C ILE A 591 -36.57 26.76 14.14
N ARG A 592 -35.36 26.72 13.58
CA ARG A 592 -35.08 26.17 12.24
C ARG A 592 -34.41 24.82 12.38
N LEU A 593 -34.98 23.79 11.74
CA LEU A 593 -34.36 22.46 11.66
C LEU A 593 -33.73 22.29 10.28
N THR A 594 -32.44 22.62 10.17
CA THR A 594 -31.68 22.62 8.91
C THR A 594 -30.58 21.56 8.86
N GLU A 595 -29.83 21.37 9.95
CA GLU A 595 -28.56 20.61 9.96
C GLU A 595 -28.56 19.37 10.88
N TRP A 596 -29.61 19.16 11.69
CA TRP A 596 -29.66 18.13 12.74
C TRP A 596 -30.48 16.90 12.34
N THR A 597 -30.85 16.78 11.07
CA THR A 597 -31.90 15.87 10.59
C THR A 597 -31.42 14.48 10.20
N ASP A 598 -30.12 14.26 9.99
CA ASP A 598 -29.58 12.96 9.54
C ASP A 598 -29.75 11.84 10.58
N HIS A 599 -29.74 12.18 11.87
CA HIS A 599 -29.81 11.21 12.97
C HIS A 599 -31.15 11.21 13.71
N ILE A 600 -31.85 12.36 13.69
CA ILE A 600 -33.18 12.55 14.25
C ILE A 600 -34.25 12.02 13.28
N GLY A 601 -34.07 12.25 11.98
CA GLY A 601 -35.05 11.99 10.93
C GLY A 601 -36.04 13.15 10.77
N CYS A 602 -36.52 13.41 9.55
CA CYS A 602 -37.54 14.44 9.35
C CYS A 602 -38.89 13.97 9.93
N PRO A 603 -39.61 14.79 10.72
CA PRO A 603 -40.92 14.42 11.23
C PRO A 603 -41.98 14.29 10.12
N CYS A 604 -41.74 14.89 8.96
CA CYS A 604 -42.61 14.85 7.79
C CYS A 604 -41.95 14.12 6.63
N LYS A 605 -42.71 13.30 5.91
CA LYS A 605 -42.34 12.80 4.57
C LYS A 605 -43.10 13.59 3.52
N VAL A 606 -42.40 14.04 2.49
CA VAL A 606 -42.97 14.78 1.36
C VAL A 606 -42.87 13.91 0.12
N ARG A 607 -43.93 13.84 -0.68
CA ARG A 607 -43.98 13.18 -1.98
C ARG A 607 -44.33 14.21 -3.05
N LEU A 608 -43.44 14.40 -4.02
CA LEU A 608 -43.63 15.36 -5.10
C LEU A 608 -44.17 14.65 -6.33
N ASN A 609 -45.16 15.25 -7.00
CA ASN A 609 -45.82 14.67 -8.17
C ASN A 609 -45.94 15.70 -9.30
N MET A 610 -45.31 15.40 -10.44
CA MET A 610 -45.28 16.19 -11.66
C MET A 610 -45.92 15.41 -12.80
N LYS A 611 -46.57 16.08 -13.75
CA LYS A 611 -47.18 15.41 -14.92
C LYS A 611 -46.16 14.77 -15.87
N THR A 612 -44.93 15.27 -15.89
CA THR A 612 -43.81 14.76 -16.72
C THR A 612 -42.48 14.87 -15.97
N GLU A 613 -41.53 13.96 -16.23
CA GLU A 613 -40.22 13.91 -15.55
C GLU A 613 -39.34 15.15 -15.81
N ILE A 614 -39.44 15.71 -17.02
CA ILE A 614 -38.76 16.95 -17.43
C ILE A 614 -39.81 17.82 -18.10
N THR A 615 -40.03 19.03 -17.57
CA THR A 615 -40.93 20.00 -18.21
C THR A 615 -40.09 20.98 -19.04
N LYS A 616 -40.21 20.90 -20.38
CA LYS A 616 -39.72 21.96 -21.26
C LYS A 616 -40.80 23.04 -21.39
N VAL A 617 -40.43 24.29 -21.15
CA VAL A 617 -41.34 25.44 -21.02
C VAL A 617 -40.76 26.60 -21.82
N VAL A 618 -41.60 27.39 -22.50
CA VAL A 618 -41.14 28.61 -23.20
C VAL A 618 -41.25 29.81 -22.24
N PRO A 619 -40.34 30.82 -22.27
CA PRO A 619 -40.45 31.99 -21.39
C PRO A 619 -41.85 32.63 -21.43
N GLY A 620 -42.50 32.71 -20.26
CA GLY A 620 -43.86 33.25 -20.09
C GLY A 620 -44.95 32.22 -19.72
N GLU A 621 -44.67 30.92 -19.81
CA GLU A 621 -45.61 29.83 -19.52
C GLU A 621 -45.61 29.41 -18.02
N LYS A 622 -46.67 28.72 -17.57
CA LYS A 622 -46.89 28.30 -16.18
C LYS A 622 -46.31 26.91 -15.87
N VAL A 623 -45.78 26.74 -14.66
CA VAL A 623 -45.35 25.46 -14.09
C VAL A 623 -46.22 25.11 -12.89
N ASN A 624 -46.76 23.88 -12.87
CA ASN A 624 -47.64 23.37 -11.82
C ASN A 624 -47.03 22.12 -11.16
N LEU A 625 -46.99 22.09 -9.82
CA LEU A 625 -46.39 21.02 -9.01
C LEU A 625 -47.37 20.54 -7.91
N GLY A 626 -47.60 19.23 -7.84
CA GLY A 626 -48.35 18.61 -6.74
C GLY A 626 -47.43 18.15 -5.61
N VAL A 627 -47.81 18.42 -4.36
CA VAL A 627 -47.03 18.11 -3.16
C VAL A 627 -47.91 17.37 -2.15
N ARG A 628 -47.60 16.11 -1.83
CA ARG A 628 -48.28 15.35 -0.77
C ARG A 628 -47.39 15.28 0.47
N ILE A 629 -47.89 15.73 1.62
CA ILE A 629 -47.15 15.78 2.89
C ILE A 629 -47.81 14.84 3.89
N SER A 630 -47.03 14.02 4.58
CA SER A 630 -47.49 13.14 5.67
C SER A 630 -46.62 13.35 6.91
N SER A 631 -47.24 13.42 8.10
CA SER A 631 -46.55 13.64 9.38
C SER A 631 -46.45 12.33 10.17
N SER A 632 -45.36 12.15 10.93
CA SER A 632 -45.18 11.06 11.90
C SER A 632 -45.54 11.46 13.36
N ILE A 633 -45.85 12.74 13.56
CA ILE A 633 -46.23 13.36 14.83
C ILE A 633 -47.77 13.35 14.95
N PRO A 634 -48.40 12.65 15.92
CA PRO A 634 -49.84 12.42 15.91
C PRO A 634 -50.73 13.59 16.36
N SER A 635 -50.22 14.52 17.20
CA SER A 635 -51.07 15.50 17.90
C SER A 635 -50.72 16.98 17.69
N ILE A 636 -49.72 17.30 16.86
CA ILE A 636 -49.56 18.68 16.37
C ILE A 636 -50.57 18.87 15.23
N SER A 637 -51.73 19.46 15.56
CA SER A 637 -52.61 20.03 14.54
C SER A 637 -51.83 21.09 13.77
N LEU A 638 -51.62 20.86 12.47
CA LEU A 638 -50.87 21.75 11.57
C LEU A 638 -51.76 22.87 10.99
N GLU A 639 -52.73 23.33 11.77
CA GLU A 639 -53.59 24.48 11.46
C GLU A 639 -52.75 25.70 11.04
N GLY A 640 -52.87 26.09 9.78
CA GLY A 640 -52.16 27.23 9.21
C GLY A 640 -50.69 26.96 8.84
N ALA A 641 -50.31 25.71 8.56
CA ALA A 641 -48.98 25.40 8.03
C ALA A 641 -48.80 25.94 6.59
N ARG A 642 -47.73 26.72 6.34
CA ARG A 642 -47.37 27.22 5.00
C ARG A 642 -46.35 26.29 4.36
N VAL A 643 -46.56 25.95 3.09
CA VAL A 643 -45.65 25.10 2.31
C VAL A 643 -44.98 25.93 1.22
N LYS A 644 -43.65 25.88 1.18
CA LYS A 644 -42.83 26.57 0.17
C LYS A 644 -41.86 25.60 -0.47
N VAL A 645 -41.81 25.61 -1.81
CA VAL A 645 -40.87 24.82 -2.62
C VAL A 645 -40.01 25.80 -3.40
N ARG A 646 -38.68 25.67 -3.30
CA ARG A 646 -37.74 26.49 -4.07
C ARG A 646 -37.07 25.66 -5.16
N LEU A 647 -36.99 26.23 -6.36
CA LEU A 647 -36.14 25.72 -7.45
C LEU A 647 -35.02 26.73 -7.71
N SER A 648 -33.76 26.28 -7.64
CA SER A 648 -32.58 27.09 -7.94
C SER A 648 -32.14 26.91 -9.41
N LEU A 649 -31.53 27.94 -9.99
CA LEU A 649 -30.89 27.82 -11.30
C LEU A 649 -29.68 26.89 -11.20
N LEU A 650 -29.51 25.97 -12.15
CA LEU A 650 -28.37 25.04 -12.17
C LEU A 650 -27.06 25.78 -12.49
N SER A 651 -26.18 25.86 -11.51
CA SER A 651 -24.86 26.50 -11.57
C SER A 651 -23.75 25.49 -11.22
N PRO A 652 -22.48 25.73 -11.61
CA PRO A 652 -21.35 24.87 -11.22
C PRO A 652 -21.15 24.79 -9.69
N SER A 653 -21.61 25.81 -8.96
CA SER A 653 -21.61 25.89 -7.50
C SER A 653 -22.71 25.04 -6.83
N THR A 654 -23.86 24.84 -7.49
CA THR A 654 -24.94 23.99 -6.93
C THR A 654 -24.73 22.50 -7.19
N THR A 655 -23.85 22.11 -8.10
CA THR A 655 -23.59 20.69 -8.42
C THR A 655 -22.76 19.97 -7.36
N THR A 656 -21.92 20.69 -6.61
CA THR A 656 -21.05 20.14 -5.55
C THR A 656 -21.73 19.97 -4.19
N ALA A 657 -22.90 20.59 -3.98
CA ALA A 657 -23.60 20.61 -2.69
C ALA A 657 -24.51 19.38 -2.44
N TYR A 658 -24.77 18.55 -3.45
CA TYR A 658 -25.56 17.33 -3.29
C TYR A 658 -24.66 16.18 -2.83
N GLU A 659 -24.96 15.54 -1.70
CA GLU A 659 -24.13 14.46 -1.18
C GLU A 659 -24.04 13.26 -2.15
N LYS A 660 -22.80 12.89 -2.50
CA LYS A 660 -22.44 11.75 -3.36
C LYS A 660 -23.10 11.74 -4.74
N PRO A 661 -22.74 12.66 -5.65
CA PRO A 661 -22.90 12.39 -7.06
C PRO A 661 -21.93 11.25 -7.42
N ALA A 662 -22.42 10.18 -8.06
CA ALA A 662 -21.57 9.10 -8.56
C ALA A 662 -20.72 9.51 -9.78
N PHE A 663 -20.83 10.78 -10.19
CA PHE A 663 -20.45 11.36 -11.47
C PHE A 663 -20.32 12.88 -11.32
N ASP A 664 -19.13 13.42 -11.53
CA ASP A 664 -18.91 14.87 -11.66
C ASP A 664 -19.45 15.32 -13.02
N VAL A 665 -20.25 16.40 -13.11
CA VAL A 665 -20.93 16.78 -14.38
C VAL A 665 -20.81 18.28 -14.68
N GLU A 666 -20.16 18.61 -15.80
CA GLU A 666 -19.98 19.99 -16.27
C GLU A 666 -21.10 20.37 -17.26
N TYR A 667 -21.78 21.51 -17.03
CA TYR A 667 -22.75 22.09 -17.96
C TYR A 667 -22.12 23.24 -18.76
N ARG A 668 -21.99 23.07 -20.07
CA ARG A 668 -21.46 24.12 -20.96
C ARG A 668 -22.57 24.92 -21.61
N LEU A 669 -22.70 26.18 -21.19
CA LEU A 669 -23.69 27.12 -21.70
C LEU A 669 -23.62 27.32 -23.23
N ALA A 670 -22.44 27.16 -23.82
CA ALA A 670 -22.23 27.27 -25.28
C ALA A 670 -22.80 26.08 -26.08
N GLU A 671 -22.95 24.91 -25.46
CA GLU A 671 -23.28 23.65 -26.14
C GLU A 671 -24.62 23.05 -25.70
N SER A 672 -25.23 23.55 -24.61
CA SER A 672 -26.48 23.01 -24.01
C SER A 672 -26.40 21.50 -23.74
N ARG A 673 -25.23 21.03 -23.27
CA ARG A 673 -24.94 19.63 -22.97
C ARG A 673 -24.29 19.47 -21.59
N LEU A 674 -24.60 18.35 -20.96
CA LEU A 674 -24.00 17.87 -19.71
C LEU A 674 -22.94 16.81 -20.05
N ILE A 675 -21.72 17.00 -19.58
CA ILE A 675 -20.60 16.06 -19.79
C ILE A 675 -20.14 15.54 -18.44
N CYS A 676 -20.02 14.21 -18.31
CA CYS A 676 -19.57 13.56 -17.08
C CYS A 676 -18.04 13.40 -17.08
N VAL A 677 -17.35 13.85 -16.02
CA VAL A 677 -15.90 14.09 -16.05
C VAL A 677 -15.07 13.11 -15.21
N ASN A 678 -15.50 12.68 -14.01
CA ASN A 678 -14.77 11.61 -13.28
C ASN A 678 -15.53 10.95 -12.11
N ARG A 679 -14.92 9.89 -11.55
CA ARG A 679 -15.30 9.22 -10.28
C ARG A 679 -14.19 9.33 -9.23
N GLY A 680 -14.47 9.95 -8.08
CA GLY A 680 -13.53 9.98 -6.95
C GLY A 680 -14.16 10.51 -5.67
N SER A 681 -13.88 9.87 -4.54
CA SER A 681 -14.41 10.27 -3.23
C SER A 681 -13.53 11.30 -2.54
N LYS A 682 -14.09 12.46 -2.21
CA LYS A 682 -13.56 13.37 -1.17
C LYS A 682 -14.69 13.78 -0.23
N ASN A 683 -14.39 13.76 1.07
CA ASN A 683 -15.24 14.41 2.07
C ASN A 683 -14.90 15.91 2.07
N VAL A 684 -15.92 16.77 1.96
CA VAL A 684 -15.78 18.22 2.10
C VAL A 684 -16.45 18.65 3.40
N SER A 685 -15.84 19.58 4.12
CA SER A 685 -16.36 20.12 5.37
C SER A 685 -17.51 21.11 5.13
N PRO A 686 -18.55 21.13 5.97
CA PRO A 686 -19.68 22.05 5.80
C PRO A 686 -19.31 23.45 6.32
N SER A 687 -19.01 24.39 5.41
CA SER A 687 -18.78 25.80 5.78
C SER A 687 -19.33 26.85 4.80
N ASP A 688 -19.78 26.47 3.61
CA ASP A 688 -20.39 27.39 2.64
C ASP A 688 -21.85 27.02 2.40
N SER A 689 -22.76 27.68 3.11
CA SER A 689 -24.15 27.77 2.68
C SER A 689 -24.22 28.60 1.39
N PRO A 690 -24.77 28.08 0.28
CA PRO A 690 -24.91 28.87 -0.95
C PRO A 690 -25.80 30.10 -0.68
N ARG A 691 -25.40 31.25 -1.24
CA ARG A 691 -26.08 32.53 -1.02
C ARG A 691 -27.51 32.49 -1.59
N ASP A 692 -28.45 33.17 -0.93
CA ASP A 692 -29.87 33.25 -1.32
C ASP A 692 -30.14 33.79 -2.75
N GLU A 693 -29.12 34.28 -3.46
CA GLU A 693 -29.22 34.95 -4.76
C GLU A 693 -29.44 33.99 -5.98
N GLU A 694 -29.28 32.67 -5.81
CA GLU A 694 -29.44 31.68 -6.91
C GLU A 694 -30.86 31.09 -7.06
N VAL A 695 -31.82 31.49 -6.22
CA VAL A 695 -33.21 31.00 -6.30
C VAL A 695 -33.92 31.55 -7.55
N GLY A 696 -34.35 30.64 -8.45
CA GLY A 696 -34.85 30.99 -9.77
C GLY A 696 -36.37 30.98 -9.90
N ILE A 697 -37.04 30.05 -9.21
CA ILE A 697 -38.50 29.89 -9.18
C ILE A 697 -38.91 29.56 -7.74
N GLU A 698 -39.84 30.31 -7.17
CA GLU A 698 -40.48 29.98 -5.89
C GLU A 698 -41.94 29.59 -6.10
N LEU A 699 -42.36 28.54 -5.40
CA LEU A 699 -43.69 27.93 -5.44
C LEU A 699 -44.23 27.94 -4.00
N ILE A 700 -45.30 28.69 -3.73
CA ILE A 700 -45.82 28.92 -2.37
C ILE A 700 -47.29 28.49 -2.31
N HIS A 701 -47.68 27.84 -1.21
CA HIS A 701 -49.08 27.62 -0.85
C HIS A 701 -49.48 28.55 0.29
N ASP A 702 -50.39 29.50 0.01
CA ASP A 702 -50.93 30.45 0.98
C ASP A 702 -52.27 30.00 1.61
N GLY A 703 -52.72 28.77 1.33
CA GLY A 703 -53.94 28.21 1.91
C GLY A 703 -53.75 27.66 3.33
N ILE A 704 -54.85 27.61 4.09
CA ILE A 704 -54.88 26.99 5.42
C ILE A 704 -54.95 25.48 5.25
N ILE A 705 -53.90 24.77 5.65
CA ILE A 705 -53.94 23.32 5.84
C ILE A 705 -54.60 23.06 7.21
N GLU A 706 -55.74 22.36 7.20
CA GLU A 706 -56.50 22.10 8.43
C GLU A 706 -55.90 20.96 9.28
N ARG A 707 -55.40 19.88 8.66
CA ARG A 707 -54.87 18.72 9.38
C ARG A 707 -53.97 17.85 8.51
N ILE A 708 -52.78 17.45 8.99
CA ILE A 708 -51.91 16.46 8.32
C ILE A 708 -51.81 15.20 9.18
N ASP A 709 -52.57 14.17 8.81
CA ASP A 709 -52.47 12.82 9.39
C ASP A 709 -51.38 11.97 8.70
N ASN A 710 -51.19 10.75 9.21
CA ASN A 710 -50.35 9.72 8.59
C ASN A 710 -50.72 9.45 7.11
N GLU A 711 -51.99 9.61 6.73
CA GLU A 711 -52.47 9.45 5.34
C GLU A 711 -52.01 10.57 4.40
N GLY A 712 -51.73 11.75 4.96
CA GLY A 712 -51.13 12.89 4.28
C GLY A 712 -52.02 13.72 3.36
N VAL A 713 -51.78 15.03 3.34
CA VAL A 713 -52.52 16.05 2.57
C VAL A 713 -51.84 16.30 1.23
N THR A 714 -52.62 16.51 0.17
CA THR A 714 -52.10 16.91 -1.15
C THR A 714 -52.41 18.38 -1.44
N VAL A 715 -51.38 19.13 -1.82
CA VAL A 715 -51.39 20.57 -2.12
C VAL A 715 -50.96 20.78 -3.57
N GLN A 716 -51.50 21.78 -4.25
CA GLN A 716 -51.08 22.20 -5.60
C GLN A 716 -50.39 23.57 -5.54
N LEU A 717 -49.32 23.72 -6.31
CA LEU A 717 -48.49 24.93 -6.40
C LEU A 717 -48.38 25.36 -7.88
N GLU A 718 -48.44 26.66 -8.16
CA GLU A 718 -48.24 27.23 -9.50
C GLU A 718 -47.23 28.39 -9.50
N ALA A 719 -46.42 28.52 -10.55
CA ALA A 719 -45.52 29.65 -10.78
C ALA A 719 -45.37 29.98 -12.28
N VAL A 720 -44.99 31.22 -12.62
CA VAL A 720 -44.73 31.68 -14.01
C VAL A 720 -43.24 31.84 -14.22
N VAL A 721 -42.67 31.21 -15.25
CA VAL A 721 -41.21 31.20 -15.49
C VAL A 721 -40.83 32.23 -16.54
N ARG A 722 -39.91 33.15 -16.20
CA ARG A 722 -39.48 34.26 -17.07
C ARG A 722 -38.02 34.23 -17.50
N LYS A 723 -37.15 33.52 -16.77
CA LYS A 723 -35.72 33.38 -17.08
C LYS A 723 -35.49 32.08 -17.86
N THR A 724 -34.68 32.14 -18.91
CA THR A 724 -34.16 30.95 -19.61
C THR A 724 -33.13 30.24 -18.73
N GLY A 725 -33.02 28.91 -18.85
CA GLY A 725 -32.13 28.09 -18.01
C GLY A 725 -32.73 26.75 -17.60
N ILE A 726 -31.99 26.03 -16.74
CA ILE A 726 -32.40 24.75 -16.14
C ILE A 726 -32.56 24.97 -14.64
N PHE A 727 -33.71 24.63 -14.07
CA PHE A 727 -34.00 24.77 -12.65
C PHE A 727 -34.20 23.41 -11.99
N MET A 728 -33.62 23.22 -10.80
CA MET A 728 -33.73 21.98 -10.00
C MET A 728 -34.27 22.24 -8.60
N LEU A 729 -34.83 21.21 -7.96
CA LEU A 729 -35.33 21.27 -6.59
C LEU A 729 -34.22 21.59 -5.58
N HIS A 730 -34.32 22.75 -4.94
CA HIS A 730 -33.39 23.19 -3.89
C HIS A 730 -33.82 22.66 -2.52
N ASN A 731 -34.97 23.11 -2.00
CA ASN A 731 -35.52 22.65 -0.74
C ASN A 731 -37.07 22.68 -0.70
N VAL A 732 -37.63 22.01 0.31
CA VAL A 732 -39.04 22.13 0.70
C VAL A 732 -39.10 22.59 2.15
N GLU A 733 -39.77 23.72 2.37
CA GLU A 733 -39.93 24.38 3.65
C GLU A 733 -41.39 24.24 4.12
N ILE A 734 -41.59 23.79 5.35
CA ILE A 734 -42.90 23.69 5.99
C ILE A 734 -42.83 24.49 7.30
N THR A 735 -43.57 25.60 7.39
CA THR A 735 -43.73 26.33 8.66
C THR A 735 -44.94 25.80 9.43
N VAL A 736 -44.82 25.76 10.75
CA VAL A 736 -45.74 25.09 11.67
C VAL A 736 -46.05 25.99 12.87
N CYS A 737 -47.24 25.85 13.46
CA CYS A 737 -47.68 26.56 14.67
C CYS A 737 -47.54 28.09 14.57
N SER A 738 -48.16 28.70 13.55
CA SER A 738 -48.05 30.15 13.28
C SER A 738 -46.60 30.64 13.14
N GLU A 739 -45.81 29.94 12.34
CA GLU A 739 -44.40 30.26 12.04
C GLU A 739 -43.39 30.08 13.22
N SER A 740 -43.77 29.53 14.37
CA SER A 740 -42.83 29.29 15.48
C SER A 740 -41.81 28.16 15.21
N LEU A 741 -42.12 27.24 14.30
CA LEU A 741 -41.23 26.15 13.88
C LEU A 741 -41.11 26.11 12.35
N LEU A 742 -39.87 26.13 11.84
CA LEU A 742 -39.54 25.92 10.42
C LEU A 742 -38.88 24.56 10.23
N LEU A 743 -39.56 23.68 9.51
CA LEU A 743 -39.05 22.39 9.08
C LEU A 743 -38.51 22.53 7.66
N ILE A 744 -37.18 22.40 7.49
CA ILE A 744 -36.61 22.20 6.15
C ILE A 744 -36.53 20.69 5.93
N VAL A 745 -37.23 20.19 4.91
CA VAL A 745 -37.31 18.75 4.63
C VAL A 745 -36.03 18.32 3.90
N PRO A 746 -35.22 17.40 4.48
CA PRO A 746 -34.03 16.87 3.81
C PRO A 746 -34.43 16.11 2.55
N GLN A 747 -33.59 16.13 1.51
CA GLN A 747 -33.88 15.45 0.26
C GLN A 747 -34.13 13.94 0.43
N SER A 748 -33.49 13.29 1.40
CA SER A 748 -33.72 11.88 1.77
C SER A 748 -35.16 11.57 2.21
N CYS A 749 -35.89 12.59 2.68
CA CYS A 749 -37.29 12.50 3.11
C CYS A 749 -38.28 12.97 2.03
N ILE A 750 -37.77 13.39 0.87
CA ILE A 750 -38.55 13.74 -0.32
C ILE A 750 -38.63 12.51 -1.23
N ILE A 751 -39.75 11.80 -1.15
CA ILE A 751 -40.06 10.66 -2.03
C ILE A 751 -40.43 11.23 -3.39
N ILE A 752 -39.48 11.19 -4.33
CA ILE A 752 -39.78 11.39 -5.75
C ILE A 752 -39.96 10.01 -6.37
N ASP A 753 -41.12 9.76 -7.00
CA ASP A 753 -41.39 8.49 -7.68
C ASP A 753 -40.59 8.41 -9.01
N ARG A 754 -39.28 8.16 -8.85
CA ARG A 754 -38.21 8.03 -9.86
C ARG A 754 -37.73 9.37 -10.48
N LYS A 755 -36.44 9.68 -10.24
CA LYS A 755 -35.58 10.75 -10.80
C LYS A 755 -35.80 12.19 -10.27
N MET A 756 -34.83 13.07 -10.51
CA MET A 756 -34.85 14.49 -10.09
C MET A 756 -35.85 15.32 -10.90
N ILE A 757 -36.48 16.29 -10.23
CA ILE A 757 -37.40 17.26 -10.86
C ILE A 757 -36.58 18.36 -11.55
N MET A 758 -36.76 18.49 -12.86
CA MET A 758 -36.10 19.51 -13.69
C MET A 758 -37.09 20.29 -14.57
N VAL A 759 -36.90 21.61 -14.63
CA VAL A 759 -37.62 22.52 -15.53
C VAL A 759 -36.60 23.16 -16.48
N ILE A 760 -36.82 23.06 -17.80
CA ILE A 760 -35.89 23.55 -18.84
C ILE A 760 -36.57 24.62 -19.69
N VAL A 761 -35.88 25.73 -19.95
CA VAL A 761 -36.42 26.90 -20.67
C VAL A 761 -35.45 27.37 -21.77
N GLU A 762 -35.81 27.18 -23.05
CA GLU A 762 -34.92 27.29 -24.24
C GLU A 762 -35.58 27.99 -25.47
N GLU A 763 -34.76 28.47 -26.42
CA GLU A 763 -35.14 29.06 -27.73
C GLU A 763 -34.55 28.27 -28.92
N THR A 764 -35.24 28.19 -30.07
CA THR A 764 -34.79 27.42 -31.26
C THR A 764 -34.20 28.28 -32.38
N LYS A 765 -33.18 27.75 -33.09
CA LYS A 765 -32.28 28.49 -33.99
C LYS A 765 -32.08 27.79 -35.36
N HIS A 766 -31.58 28.51 -36.39
CA HIS A 766 -31.32 27.99 -37.75
C HIS A 766 -30.21 26.92 -37.84
N SER A 767 -30.28 26.04 -38.86
CA SER A 767 -29.40 24.85 -39.00
C SER A 767 -29.20 24.31 -40.42
N ILE A 768 -28.16 23.50 -40.63
CA ILE A 768 -27.86 22.74 -41.87
C ILE A 768 -27.97 21.23 -41.59
N ALA A 769 -28.54 20.46 -42.53
CA ALA A 769 -28.68 19.01 -42.45
C ALA A 769 -28.10 18.30 -43.70
N PHE A 770 -27.39 17.20 -43.46
CA PHE A 770 -26.64 16.42 -44.45
C PHE A 770 -27.27 15.02 -44.65
N PRO A 771 -27.15 14.42 -45.84
CA PRO A 771 -27.55 13.04 -46.09
C PRO A 771 -26.70 12.10 -45.23
N GLN A 772 -27.36 11.23 -44.46
CA GLN A 772 -26.66 10.35 -43.53
C GLN A 772 -26.10 9.12 -44.24
N GLY A 773 -24.81 8.84 -44.05
CA GLY A 773 -24.23 7.52 -44.33
C GLY A 773 -23.58 7.28 -45.71
N LYS A 774 -23.53 8.26 -46.62
CA LYS A 774 -22.76 8.10 -47.88
C LYS A 774 -21.25 8.09 -47.57
N VAL A 775 -20.55 7.10 -48.11
CA VAL A 775 -19.07 7.05 -48.18
C VAL A 775 -18.68 7.32 -49.63
N LEU A 776 -17.65 8.14 -49.84
CA LEU A 776 -17.16 8.55 -51.17
C LEU A 776 -15.90 7.74 -51.55
N GLU A 777 -15.56 7.64 -52.83
CA GLU A 777 -14.29 7.04 -53.26
C GLU A 777 -13.19 8.13 -53.39
N SER A 778 -12.02 7.95 -52.77
CA SER A 778 -10.85 8.82 -52.97
C SER A 778 -9.99 8.34 -54.14
N GLY A 779 -9.44 9.27 -54.91
CA GLY A 779 -8.85 9.02 -56.24
C GLY A 779 -9.81 9.25 -57.41
N ILE A 780 -11.02 9.74 -57.15
CA ILE A 780 -12.04 10.13 -58.15
C ILE A 780 -12.87 11.33 -57.65
N SER A 781 -13.56 12.02 -58.56
CA SER A 781 -14.47 13.12 -58.24
C SER A 781 -15.89 12.63 -57.88
N GLU A 782 -16.45 13.12 -56.79
CA GLU A 782 -17.73 12.70 -56.20
C GLU A 782 -18.66 13.89 -55.91
N CYS A 783 -19.96 13.63 -55.73
CA CYS A 783 -20.98 14.67 -55.45
C CYS A 783 -21.71 14.44 -54.11
N LEU A 784 -21.99 15.54 -53.39
CA LEU A 784 -22.66 15.60 -52.10
C LEU A 784 -23.76 16.67 -52.09
N SER A 785 -24.99 16.29 -51.73
CA SER A 785 -26.11 17.23 -51.53
C SER A 785 -26.28 17.64 -50.06
N VAL A 786 -26.77 18.85 -49.80
CA VAL A 786 -26.90 19.46 -48.46
C VAL A 786 -28.20 20.27 -48.37
N SER A 787 -28.83 20.34 -47.19
CA SER A 787 -30.07 21.09 -46.95
C SER A 787 -29.95 22.14 -45.84
N LEU A 788 -30.54 23.32 -46.04
CA LEU A 788 -30.45 24.52 -45.19
C LEU A 788 -31.82 24.82 -44.56
N SER A 789 -31.90 25.33 -43.32
CA SER A 789 -33.17 25.59 -42.61
C SER A 789 -33.14 26.81 -41.67
N SER A 790 -34.20 27.60 -41.63
CA SER A 790 -34.27 28.92 -40.95
C SER A 790 -34.70 28.91 -39.47
N GLY A 791 -35.54 27.96 -39.05
CA GLY A 791 -36.08 27.92 -37.68
C GLY A 791 -37.04 29.09 -37.36
N SER A 792 -37.08 29.53 -36.10
CA SER A 792 -38.10 30.48 -35.57
C SER A 792 -38.02 31.93 -36.09
N LEU A 793 -37.01 32.26 -36.90
CA LEU A 793 -36.76 33.58 -37.47
C LEU A 793 -36.48 33.45 -38.98
N ALA A 794 -36.91 34.44 -39.77
CA ALA A 794 -36.63 34.48 -41.21
C ALA A 794 -35.18 34.91 -41.49
N ILE A 795 -34.62 34.48 -42.63
CA ILE A 795 -33.24 34.74 -43.04
C ILE A 795 -33.23 35.35 -44.46
N PRO A 796 -32.55 36.48 -44.70
CA PRO A 796 -32.44 37.08 -46.04
C PRO A 796 -31.53 36.26 -46.97
N SER A 797 -31.46 36.65 -48.26
CA SER A 797 -30.54 36.04 -49.23
C SER A 797 -29.09 36.13 -48.75
N SER A 798 -28.34 35.07 -48.99
CA SER A 798 -27.02 34.84 -48.36
C SER A 798 -26.14 33.94 -49.22
N THR A 799 -24.89 33.71 -48.81
CA THR A 799 -23.97 32.76 -49.45
C THR A 799 -23.56 31.68 -48.47
N LEU A 800 -23.28 30.49 -49.02
CA LEU A 800 -22.75 29.32 -48.33
C LEU A 800 -21.29 29.15 -48.77
N LYS A 801 -20.35 29.41 -47.86
CA LYS A 801 -18.91 29.26 -48.14
C LYS A 801 -18.44 27.91 -47.62
N VAL A 802 -17.82 27.11 -48.47
CA VAL A 802 -17.34 25.75 -48.18
C VAL A 802 -15.82 25.73 -48.27
N THR A 803 -15.16 25.26 -47.21
CA THR A 803 -13.69 25.08 -47.15
C THR A 803 -13.36 23.76 -46.45
N ILE A 804 -12.10 23.34 -46.52
CA ILE A 804 -11.56 22.35 -45.56
C ILE A 804 -11.48 23.02 -44.17
N GLU A 805 -11.65 22.23 -43.11
CA GLU A 805 -11.37 22.67 -41.73
C GLU A 805 -9.97 22.24 -41.25
N ASP A 806 -9.70 20.93 -41.33
CA ASP A 806 -8.45 20.30 -40.93
C ASP A 806 -7.84 19.60 -42.17
N GLY A 807 -6.78 20.16 -42.74
CA GLY A 807 -6.05 19.62 -43.89
C GLY A 807 -5.06 20.62 -44.51
N GLU A 808 -4.10 20.11 -45.28
CA GLU A 808 -3.16 20.95 -46.06
C GLU A 808 -3.79 21.37 -47.42
N GLU A 809 -3.24 22.39 -48.07
CA GLU A 809 -3.68 22.76 -49.44
C GLU A 809 -3.45 21.58 -50.40
N GLY A 810 -4.55 21.02 -50.91
CA GLY A 810 -4.56 19.84 -51.79
C GLY A 810 -5.17 18.57 -51.18
N ASP A 811 -5.59 18.58 -49.90
CA ASP A 811 -6.26 17.42 -49.26
C ASP A 811 -7.62 17.07 -49.92
N ILE A 812 -8.43 18.09 -50.23
CA ILE A 812 -9.67 17.98 -51.00
C ILE A 812 -9.73 19.17 -51.96
N GLU A 813 -10.10 18.90 -53.20
CA GLU A 813 -10.42 19.91 -54.20
C GLU A 813 -11.95 19.95 -54.38
N PHE A 814 -12.53 21.15 -54.46
CA PHE A 814 -13.94 21.40 -54.79
C PHE A 814 -14.05 21.97 -56.19
N MET A 815 -15.12 21.62 -56.92
CA MET A 815 -15.38 22.20 -58.23
C MET A 815 -16.15 23.53 -58.08
N SER A 816 -15.63 24.61 -58.67
CA SER A 816 -16.32 25.90 -58.77
C SER A 816 -17.42 25.89 -59.84
N GLU A 817 -18.28 26.91 -59.88
CA GLU A 817 -19.31 27.05 -60.94
C GLU A 817 -18.69 27.19 -62.34
N ASP A 818 -17.44 27.68 -62.43
CA ASP A 818 -16.66 27.79 -63.68
C ASP A 818 -15.97 26.46 -64.10
N GLY A 819 -16.13 25.39 -63.32
CA GLY A 819 -15.55 24.06 -63.61
C GLY A 819 -14.07 23.90 -63.23
N LEU A 820 -13.49 24.87 -62.52
CA LEU A 820 -12.13 24.78 -61.98
C LEU A 820 -12.12 24.04 -60.64
N TRP A 821 -11.00 23.42 -60.29
CA TRP A 821 -10.81 22.69 -59.04
C TRP A 821 -9.98 23.53 -58.06
N GLU A 822 -10.60 23.91 -56.93
CA GLU A 822 -10.06 24.87 -55.96
C GLU A 822 -10.24 24.37 -54.52
N SER A 823 -9.49 24.92 -53.56
CA SER A 823 -9.57 24.54 -52.13
C SER A 823 -10.77 25.14 -51.38
N LEU A 824 -11.54 26.00 -52.04
CA LEU A 824 -12.64 26.79 -51.49
C LEU A 824 -13.72 26.99 -52.56
N VAL A 825 -15.00 26.89 -52.20
CA VAL A 825 -16.12 27.23 -53.09
C VAL A 825 -17.19 28.04 -52.36
N VAL A 826 -17.85 28.97 -53.06
CA VAL A 826 -18.91 29.84 -52.52
C VAL A 826 -20.16 29.66 -53.36
N LEU A 827 -21.27 29.26 -52.72
CA LEU A 827 -22.54 28.94 -53.38
C LEU A 827 -23.65 29.92 -52.95
N PRO A 828 -24.49 30.43 -53.87
CA PRO A 828 -25.55 31.39 -53.53
C PRO A 828 -26.80 30.70 -52.92
N VAL A 829 -27.39 31.33 -51.90
CA VAL A 829 -28.59 30.84 -51.16
C VAL A 829 -29.72 31.89 -51.17
N PRO A 830 -30.95 31.54 -51.59
CA PRO A 830 -32.09 32.45 -51.58
C PRO A 830 -32.58 32.76 -50.15
N SER A 831 -33.41 33.79 -50.00
CA SER A 831 -34.06 34.13 -48.73
C SER A 831 -35.03 33.05 -48.27
N LEU A 832 -35.13 32.85 -46.95
CA LEU A 832 -35.97 31.84 -46.30
C LEU A 832 -36.90 32.49 -45.25
N GLU A 833 -38.20 32.19 -45.32
CA GLU A 833 -39.16 32.51 -44.26
C GLU A 833 -38.99 31.59 -43.05
N LYS A 834 -39.76 31.82 -41.97
CA LYS A 834 -39.72 30.99 -40.75
C LYS A 834 -40.00 29.52 -41.10
N GLU A 835 -39.21 28.62 -40.52
CA GLU A 835 -39.29 27.15 -40.67
C GLU A 835 -39.08 26.58 -42.10
N GLN A 836 -38.73 27.40 -43.09
CA GLN A 836 -38.48 26.99 -44.48
C GLN A 836 -37.13 26.25 -44.68
N LYS A 837 -37.04 25.42 -45.75
CA LYS A 837 -35.84 24.65 -46.14
C LYS A 837 -35.49 24.75 -47.64
N VAL A 838 -34.20 24.68 -47.99
CA VAL A 838 -33.65 24.70 -49.39
C VAL A 838 -32.44 23.75 -49.53
N GLY A 839 -32.22 23.17 -50.72
CA GLY A 839 -31.09 22.26 -51.03
C GLY A 839 -29.99 22.85 -51.94
N ARG A 840 -28.77 22.31 -51.83
CA ARG A 840 -27.56 22.63 -52.64
C ARG A 840 -26.70 21.39 -52.87
N GLU A 841 -25.92 21.38 -53.96
CA GLU A 841 -24.95 20.32 -54.29
C GLU A 841 -23.51 20.84 -54.27
N ILE A 842 -22.56 19.97 -53.90
CA ILE A 842 -21.13 20.25 -53.76
C ILE A 842 -20.38 19.08 -54.41
N ARG A 843 -19.57 19.35 -55.44
CA ARG A 843 -18.70 18.34 -56.09
C ARG A 843 -17.27 18.48 -55.57
N LEU A 844 -16.65 17.35 -55.21
CA LEU A 844 -15.38 17.31 -54.49
C LEU A 844 -14.53 16.07 -54.82
N CYS A 845 -13.21 16.16 -54.67
CA CYS A 845 -12.24 15.11 -55.02
C CYS A 845 -11.12 15.06 -53.98
N MET A 846 -10.76 13.88 -53.48
CA MET A 846 -9.62 13.66 -52.58
C MET A 846 -8.52 12.88 -53.33
N PRO A 847 -7.30 13.41 -53.52
CA PRO A 847 -6.20 12.69 -54.14
C PRO A 847 -5.74 11.45 -53.35
N LEU A 848 -5.07 10.49 -54.02
CA LEU A 848 -4.42 9.34 -53.38
C LEU A 848 -2.91 9.58 -53.24
N SER A 849 -2.39 9.46 -52.02
CA SER A 849 -0.95 9.55 -51.72
C SER A 849 -0.59 8.68 -50.50
N GLY A 850 0.68 8.24 -50.42
CA GLY A 850 1.18 7.38 -49.33
C GLY A 850 0.70 5.92 -49.44
N GLU A 851 1.09 5.06 -48.48
CA GLU A 851 0.55 3.69 -48.40
C GLU A 851 -0.87 3.73 -47.84
N VAL A 852 -1.88 3.67 -48.73
CA VAL A 852 -3.27 3.92 -48.32
C VAL A 852 -3.92 2.67 -47.75
N LYS A 853 -4.29 2.72 -46.47
CA LYS A 853 -4.99 1.63 -45.79
C LYS A 853 -6.51 1.72 -45.97
N PRO A 854 -7.25 0.60 -45.95
CA PRO A 854 -8.68 0.59 -46.23
C PRO A 854 -9.56 1.36 -45.24
N GLU A 855 -9.01 1.80 -44.10
CA GLU A 855 -9.72 2.56 -43.04
C GLU A 855 -9.45 4.08 -43.10
N GLU A 856 -8.61 4.55 -44.02
CA GLU A 856 -8.14 5.95 -44.07
C GLU A 856 -8.98 6.81 -45.03
N GLY A 857 -9.64 7.85 -44.49
CA GLY A 857 -10.42 8.77 -45.32
C GLY A 857 -11.38 9.68 -44.57
N ILE A 858 -11.18 9.98 -43.28
CA ILE A 858 -12.04 10.94 -42.58
C ILE A 858 -11.50 12.36 -42.81
N ARG A 859 -12.35 13.27 -43.30
CA ARG A 859 -12.04 14.70 -43.49
C ARG A 859 -13.18 15.59 -43.01
N LYS A 860 -12.87 16.79 -42.53
CA LYS A 860 -13.84 17.78 -42.10
C LYS A 860 -13.98 18.89 -43.13
N ILE A 861 -15.19 19.10 -43.61
CA ILE A 861 -15.55 20.29 -44.39
C ILE A 861 -16.25 21.31 -43.48
N ARG A 862 -15.87 22.57 -43.63
CA ARG A 862 -16.42 23.73 -42.94
C ARG A 862 -17.38 24.44 -43.89
N LEU A 863 -18.60 24.67 -43.43
CA LEU A 863 -19.64 25.38 -44.14
C LEU A 863 -20.05 26.61 -43.32
N GLU A 864 -19.75 27.81 -43.83
CA GLU A 864 -20.13 29.08 -43.22
C GLU A 864 -21.40 29.62 -43.90
N TRP A 865 -22.45 29.86 -43.11
CA TRP A 865 -23.74 30.36 -43.60
C TRP A 865 -24.40 31.27 -42.54
N SER A 866 -24.87 32.45 -42.97
CA SER A 866 -25.58 33.43 -42.13
C SER A 866 -24.90 33.76 -40.79
N GLY A 867 -23.56 33.84 -40.77
CA GLY A 867 -22.77 34.13 -39.57
C GLY A 867 -22.61 32.95 -38.61
N ARG A 868 -22.95 31.73 -39.05
CA ARG A 868 -22.67 30.48 -38.32
C ARG A 868 -21.82 29.53 -39.13
N LEU A 869 -21.04 28.75 -38.39
CA LEU A 869 -20.09 27.80 -38.91
C LEU A 869 -20.57 26.39 -38.55
N PHE A 870 -20.71 25.56 -39.58
CA PHE A 870 -21.14 24.18 -39.50
C PHE A 870 -19.99 23.28 -39.96
N VAL A 871 -19.75 22.20 -39.24
CA VAL A 871 -18.67 21.25 -39.54
C VAL A 871 -19.30 19.92 -39.90
N HIS A 872 -18.91 19.35 -41.04
CA HIS A 872 -19.37 18.03 -41.47
C HIS A 872 -18.22 17.08 -41.71
N ILE A 873 -18.39 15.83 -41.27
CA ILE A 873 -17.40 14.77 -41.39
C ILE A 873 -17.72 13.93 -42.63
N VAL A 874 -16.95 14.13 -43.69
CA VAL A 874 -16.99 13.33 -44.91
C VAL A 874 -16.10 12.10 -44.71
N ARG A 875 -16.55 10.94 -45.19
CA ARG A 875 -15.78 9.70 -45.20
C ARG A 875 -15.48 9.28 -46.62
N PHE A 876 -14.21 9.02 -46.89
CA PHE A 876 -13.70 8.44 -48.11
C PHE A 876 -13.25 7.01 -47.89
N SER A 877 -13.23 6.23 -48.96
CA SER A 877 -12.61 4.91 -49.07
C SER A 877 -11.70 4.89 -50.30
N PRO A 878 -10.49 4.32 -50.24
CA PRO A 878 -9.54 4.40 -51.34
C PRO A 878 -9.95 3.53 -52.54
N LEU A 879 -9.82 4.08 -53.75
CA LEU A 879 -10.14 3.40 -55.01
C LEU A 879 -9.33 2.10 -55.21
N PHE A 880 -8.10 2.07 -54.70
CA PHE A 880 -7.22 0.90 -54.59
C PHE A 880 -6.26 1.08 -53.40
N SER A 881 -5.71 -0.04 -52.90
CA SER A 881 -4.69 -0.03 -51.85
C SER A 881 -3.33 -0.45 -52.40
N THR A 882 -2.27 0.01 -51.75
CA THR A 882 -0.88 -0.25 -52.16
C THR A 882 -0.06 -0.83 -51.02
N ARG A 883 0.93 -1.65 -51.37
CA ARG A 883 1.97 -2.16 -50.47
C ARG A 883 3.32 -2.07 -51.16
N PHE A 884 4.30 -1.44 -50.53
CA PHE A 884 5.67 -1.40 -51.01
C PHE A 884 6.57 -2.33 -50.18
N THR A 885 7.33 -3.21 -50.83
CA THR A 885 8.24 -4.16 -50.17
C THR A 885 9.60 -4.19 -50.83
N ASN A 886 10.64 -4.47 -50.05
CA ASN A 886 11.99 -4.71 -50.55
C ASN A 886 12.45 -6.15 -50.24
N SER A 887 13.26 -6.73 -51.12
CA SER A 887 13.90 -8.04 -50.88
C SER A 887 15.34 -8.09 -51.39
N HIS A 888 16.20 -8.84 -50.69
CA HIS A 888 17.62 -8.99 -51.03
C HIS A 888 17.82 -10.06 -52.11
N LEU A 889 18.60 -9.74 -53.15
CA LEU A 889 18.97 -10.65 -54.24
C LEU A 889 20.49 -10.62 -54.44
N GLU A 890 21.20 -11.47 -53.68
CA GLU A 890 22.67 -11.60 -53.65
C GLU A 890 23.43 -10.28 -53.39
N SER A 891 23.63 -9.49 -54.45
CA SER A 891 24.36 -8.21 -54.47
C SER A 891 23.49 -7.00 -54.81
N LYS A 892 22.19 -7.23 -55.09
CA LYS A 892 21.19 -6.22 -55.47
C LYS A 892 19.94 -6.34 -54.59
N MET A 893 18.99 -5.42 -54.77
CA MET A 893 17.68 -5.48 -54.14
C MET A 893 16.56 -5.34 -55.17
N LEU A 894 15.49 -6.09 -54.95
CA LEU A 894 14.21 -5.90 -55.62
C LEU A 894 13.33 -4.99 -54.76
N LEU A 895 12.58 -4.11 -55.42
CA LEU A 895 11.63 -3.18 -54.84
C LEU A 895 10.30 -3.39 -55.56
N ASP A 896 9.27 -3.81 -54.83
CA ASP A 896 7.98 -4.23 -55.38
C ASP A 896 6.86 -3.35 -54.85
N LEU A 897 6.05 -2.77 -55.74
CA LEU A 897 4.78 -2.12 -55.41
C LEU A 897 3.63 -3.03 -55.86
N GLU A 898 2.90 -3.60 -54.91
CA GLU A 898 1.66 -4.33 -55.16
C GLU A 898 0.46 -3.38 -55.04
N MET A 899 -0.40 -3.36 -56.07
CA MET A 899 -1.67 -2.65 -56.11
C MET A 899 -2.81 -3.66 -56.04
N SER A 900 -3.66 -3.59 -55.00
CA SER A 900 -4.82 -4.48 -54.85
C SER A 900 -6.13 -3.69 -54.78
N ARG A 901 -7.17 -4.18 -55.48
CA ARG A 901 -8.42 -3.45 -55.63
C ARG A 901 -9.61 -4.07 -54.86
N PRO A 902 -10.32 -3.30 -54.02
CA PRO A 902 -11.53 -3.78 -53.34
C PRO A 902 -12.68 -4.11 -54.31
N SER A 903 -13.65 -4.89 -53.87
CA SER A 903 -14.64 -5.53 -54.76
C SER A 903 -15.92 -4.75 -55.06
N SER A 904 -16.09 -3.55 -54.51
CA SER A 904 -17.35 -2.80 -54.50
C SER A 904 -17.45 -1.68 -55.55
N SER A 905 -16.35 -1.37 -56.24
CA SER A 905 -16.23 -0.20 -57.13
C SER A 905 -16.75 -0.49 -58.54
N LEU A 906 -17.50 0.45 -59.14
CA LEU A 906 -18.06 0.35 -60.50
C LEU A 906 -17.08 0.75 -61.62
N TRP A 907 -15.86 1.12 -61.25
CA TRP A 907 -14.87 1.67 -62.17
C TRP A 907 -13.74 0.67 -62.48
N SER A 908 -13.01 0.92 -63.57
CA SER A 908 -11.76 0.29 -63.98
C SER A 908 -10.63 1.31 -63.87
N ILE A 909 -9.48 0.92 -63.31
CA ILE A 909 -8.27 1.76 -63.22
C ILE A 909 -7.37 1.34 -64.37
N ILE A 910 -6.90 2.30 -65.15
CA ILE A 910 -5.95 2.06 -66.23
C ILE A 910 -4.63 2.73 -65.81
N PRO A 911 -3.61 1.97 -65.37
CA PRO A 911 -2.29 2.53 -65.11
C PRO A 911 -1.66 2.97 -66.44
N LEU A 912 -1.02 4.14 -66.45
CA LEU A 912 -0.46 4.75 -67.66
C LEU A 912 1.07 4.70 -67.65
N GLU A 913 1.69 5.24 -66.61
CA GLU A 913 3.15 5.31 -66.46
C GLU A 913 3.55 5.29 -64.98
N SER A 914 4.72 4.74 -64.68
CA SER A 914 5.29 4.69 -63.33
C SER A 914 6.77 5.09 -63.32
N SER A 915 7.21 5.84 -62.32
CA SER A 915 8.63 6.14 -62.09
C SER A 915 8.99 6.04 -60.61
N LEU A 916 10.21 5.58 -60.33
CA LEU A 916 10.78 5.45 -59.00
C LEU A 916 12.18 6.10 -59.01
N SER A 917 12.48 6.91 -58.00
CA SER A 917 13.77 7.59 -57.84
C SER A 917 14.23 7.48 -56.39
N ILE A 918 15.51 7.18 -56.16
CA ILE A 918 16.09 7.07 -54.82
C ILE A 918 17.17 8.14 -54.64
N LYS A 919 16.99 9.00 -53.63
CA LYS A 919 17.84 10.15 -53.35
C LYS A 919 19.01 9.78 -52.43
N ASN A 920 20.09 9.27 -53.00
CA ASN A 920 21.37 9.16 -52.30
C ASN A 920 22.14 10.49 -52.41
N PRO A 921 22.68 11.06 -51.30
CA PRO A 921 23.36 12.36 -51.29
C PRO A 921 24.66 12.44 -52.11
N LEU A 922 25.27 11.32 -52.48
CA LEU A 922 26.50 11.30 -53.31
C LEU A 922 26.21 11.19 -54.82
N ALA A 923 25.19 10.40 -55.20
CA ALA A 923 24.64 10.34 -56.55
C ALA A 923 23.23 9.74 -56.49
N PRO A 924 22.23 10.25 -57.25
CA PRO A 924 20.90 9.65 -57.30
C PRO A 924 20.97 8.22 -57.87
N ILE A 925 20.20 7.31 -57.27
CA ILE A 925 20.04 5.95 -57.77
C ILE A 925 18.71 5.89 -58.50
N GLU A 926 18.72 5.49 -59.77
CA GLU A 926 17.54 5.23 -60.58
C GLU A 926 17.32 3.71 -60.71
N PRO A 927 16.38 3.12 -59.97
CA PRO A 927 16.07 1.70 -60.08
C PRO A 927 15.51 1.36 -61.46
N ALA A 928 16.03 0.30 -62.09
CA ALA A 928 15.53 -0.16 -63.38
C ALA A 928 14.16 -0.84 -63.18
N LEU A 929 13.12 -0.34 -63.85
CA LEU A 929 11.80 -0.98 -63.89
C LEU A 929 11.91 -2.29 -64.68
N MET A 930 11.73 -3.41 -63.99
CA MET A 930 11.86 -4.76 -64.53
C MET A 930 10.51 -5.32 -65.00
N TYR A 931 9.41 -4.94 -64.34
CA TYR A 931 8.07 -5.42 -64.64
C TYR A 931 7.03 -4.33 -64.36
N PHE A 932 6.13 -4.10 -65.34
CA PHE A 932 5.00 -3.19 -65.25
C PHE A 932 3.84 -3.75 -66.07
N ASP A 933 2.74 -4.07 -65.42
CA ASP A 933 1.50 -4.51 -66.08
C ASP A 933 0.62 -3.30 -66.41
N THR A 934 0.35 -3.11 -67.71
CA THR A 934 -0.47 -2.03 -68.25
C THR A 934 -1.94 -2.42 -68.46
N GLN A 935 -2.36 -3.63 -68.07
CA GLN A 935 -3.77 -4.03 -68.18
C GLN A 935 -4.68 -3.30 -67.19
N PRO A 936 -5.97 -3.08 -67.53
CA PRO A 936 -6.91 -2.42 -66.63
C PRO A 936 -7.13 -3.22 -65.33
N LEU A 937 -6.87 -2.59 -64.18
CA LEU A 937 -7.09 -3.17 -62.86
C LEU A 937 -8.59 -3.17 -62.52
N LEU A 938 -9.21 -4.32 -62.77
CA LEU A 938 -10.60 -4.61 -62.44
C LEU A 938 -10.79 -4.83 -60.92
N PRO A 939 -12.03 -4.71 -60.38
CA PRO A 939 -12.34 -5.03 -58.99
C PRO A 939 -11.92 -6.46 -58.62
N ARG A 940 -11.34 -6.64 -57.41
CA ARG A 940 -10.64 -7.86 -56.94
C ARG A 940 -9.35 -8.24 -57.69
N GLY A 941 -8.90 -7.42 -58.65
CA GLY A 941 -7.59 -7.59 -59.27
C GLY A 941 -6.45 -7.22 -58.33
N VAL A 942 -5.29 -7.83 -58.59
CA VAL A 942 -3.99 -7.44 -58.04
C VAL A 942 -3.03 -7.26 -59.22
N SER A 943 -2.25 -6.18 -59.21
CA SER A 943 -1.20 -5.89 -60.18
C SER A 943 0.07 -5.47 -59.44
N SER A 944 1.25 -5.79 -59.97
CA SER A 944 2.53 -5.55 -59.32
C SER A 944 3.50 -4.82 -60.24
N LEU A 945 4.31 -3.93 -59.67
CA LEU A 945 5.39 -3.22 -60.34
C LEU A 945 6.70 -3.54 -59.62
N THR A 946 7.72 -3.97 -60.36
CA THR A 946 9.01 -4.41 -59.79
C THR A 946 10.15 -3.58 -60.35
N TRP A 947 10.98 -3.02 -59.47
CA TRP A 947 12.23 -2.35 -59.80
C TRP A 947 13.44 -3.07 -59.21
N LEU A 948 14.59 -2.97 -59.89
CA LEU A 948 15.87 -3.50 -59.42
C LEU A 948 16.82 -2.35 -59.06
N ALA A 949 17.31 -2.33 -57.82
CA ALA A 949 18.24 -1.34 -57.30
C ALA A 949 19.56 -1.99 -56.85
N ALA A 950 20.67 -1.24 -56.96
CA ALA A 950 21.96 -1.63 -56.40
C ALA A 950 22.19 -0.88 -55.07
N PRO A 951 22.73 -1.54 -54.02
CA PRO A 951 23.02 -0.86 -52.76
C PRO A 951 24.19 0.14 -52.92
N PRO A 952 24.14 1.31 -52.25
CA PRO A 952 25.19 2.31 -52.33
C PRO A 952 26.51 1.82 -51.71
N SER A 953 27.63 2.29 -52.26
CA SER A 953 28.99 1.99 -51.79
C SER A 953 29.25 2.38 -50.33
N ASP A 954 28.57 3.43 -49.85
CA ASP A 954 28.95 4.18 -48.65
C ASP A 954 28.22 3.74 -47.37
N GLY A 955 27.46 2.64 -47.44
CA GLY A 955 26.91 1.96 -46.25
C GLY A 955 25.82 2.71 -45.48
N LEU A 956 25.23 3.77 -46.05
CA LEU A 956 24.11 4.51 -45.45
C LEU A 956 22.93 3.56 -45.11
N PRO A 957 22.40 3.60 -43.88
CA PRO A 957 21.47 2.56 -43.42
C PRO A 957 20.07 2.67 -44.03
N SER A 958 19.60 3.87 -44.37
CA SER A 958 18.29 4.14 -44.97
C SER A 958 18.35 5.35 -45.91
N VAL A 959 17.59 5.31 -47.01
CA VAL A 959 17.67 6.30 -48.10
C VAL A 959 16.26 6.66 -48.61
N PRO A 960 15.91 7.95 -48.75
CA PRO A 960 14.59 8.37 -49.20
C PRO A 960 14.35 8.08 -50.69
N PHE A 961 13.15 7.59 -51.00
CA PHE A 961 12.65 7.36 -52.35
C PHE A 961 11.39 8.18 -52.66
N LYS A 962 11.17 8.43 -53.96
CA LYS A 962 9.94 9.02 -54.50
C LYS A 962 9.44 8.18 -55.67
N LEU A 963 8.22 7.69 -55.54
CA LEU A 963 7.47 6.92 -56.53
C LEU A 963 6.27 7.72 -57.03
N ARG A 964 6.03 7.65 -58.34
CA ARG A 964 4.89 8.27 -59.02
C ARG A 964 4.23 7.25 -59.94
N LEU A 965 2.90 7.20 -59.93
CA LEU A 965 2.08 6.42 -60.84
C LEU A 965 0.95 7.28 -61.39
N ARG A 966 0.78 7.36 -62.71
CA ARG A 966 -0.39 8.02 -63.32
C ARG A 966 -1.43 7.00 -63.74
N TYR A 967 -2.69 7.34 -63.57
CA TYR A 967 -3.81 6.48 -63.94
C TYR A 967 -5.03 7.28 -64.41
N ARG A 968 -5.89 6.64 -65.19
CA ARG A 968 -7.24 7.11 -65.50
C ARG A 968 -8.26 6.12 -64.98
N VAL A 969 -9.48 6.61 -64.74
CA VAL A 969 -10.60 5.82 -64.24
C VAL A 969 -11.72 5.81 -65.29
N LYS A 970 -12.23 4.62 -65.65
CA LYS A 970 -13.34 4.48 -66.61
C LYS A 970 -14.45 3.60 -66.05
N PRO A 971 -15.74 3.92 -66.24
CA PRO A 971 -16.83 3.07 -65.77
C PRO A 971 -16.82 1.73 -66.51
N ILE A 972 -17.12 0.64 -65.79
CA ILE A 972 -17.16 -0.72 -66.37
C ILE A 972 -18.41 -0.87 -67.26
N ASP A 973 -19.56 -0.40 -66.77
CA ASP A 973 -20.82 -0.33 -67.52
C ASP A 973 -21.12 1.12 -67.90
N GLY A 974 -21.29 1.41 -69.19
CA GLY A 974 -21.39 2.78 -69.74
C GLY A 974 -22.58 3.65 -69.31
N ARG A 975 -23.30 3.29 -68.24
CA ARG A 975 -24.42 4.05 -67.67
C ARG A 975 -23.99 5.18 -66.72
N ALA A 976 -22.75 5.18 -66.24
CA ALA A 976 -22.23 6.21 -65.33
C ALA A 976 -21.58 7.43 -66.05
N MET A 977 -21.84 7.59 -67.35
CA MET A 977 -21.25 8.65 -68.18
C MET A 977 -21.70 10.08 -67.80
N GLU A 978 -22.88 10.27 -67.21
CA GLU A 978 -23.41 11.61 -66.88
C GLU A 978 -22.81 12.21 -65.60
N GLU A 979 -22.20 11.40 -64.73
CA GLU A 979 -21.63 11.86 -63.45
C GLU A 979 -20.09 11.94 -63.46
N ALA A 980 -19.44 11.16 -64.34
CA ALA A 980 -17.98 11.04 -64.40
C ALA A 980 -17.28 12.20 -65.14
N VAL A 981 -16.27 12.80 -64.51
CA VAL A 981 -15.33 13.71 -65.19
C VAL A 981 -14.14 12.89 -65.72
N ASP A 982 -13.87 12.89 -67.03
CA ASP A 982 -12.68 12.25 -67.60
C ASP A 982 -11.43 13.08 -67.23
N ARG A 983 -10.81 12.72 -66.10
CA ARG A 983 -9.65 13.36 -65.49
C ARG A 983 -8.49 12.37 -65.39
N GLU A 984 -7.28 12.86 -65.59
CA GLU A 984 -6.06 12.12 -65.22
C GLU A 984 -5.75 12.30 -63.73
N TYR A 985 -5.44 11.20 -63.07
CA TYR A 985 -5.11 11.16 -61.65
C TYR A 985 -3.66 10.69 -61.47
N GLU A 986 -3.01 11.19 -60.42
CA GLU A 986 -1.63 10.86 -60.08
C GLU A 986 -1.56 10.36 -58.64
N TYR A 987 -0.98 9.18 -58.44
CA TYR A 987 -0.64 8.62 -57.15
C TYR A 987 0.84 8.87 -56.86
N ARG A 988 1.15 9.26 -55.62
CA ARG A 988 2.51 9.55 -55.15
C ARG A 988 2.80 8.82 -53.85
N LEU A 989 3.93 8.15 -53.78
CA LEU A 989 4.44 7.50 -52.57
C LEU A 989 5.87 8.00 -52.31
N GLU A 990 6.11 8.52 -51.13
CA GLU A 990 7.43 8.92 -50.65
C GLU A 990 7.68 8.24 -49.31
N GLY A 991 8.91 7.79 -49.09
CA GLY A 991 9.29 7.05 -47.89
C GLY A 991 10.78 6.74 -47.89
N ASP A 992 11.25 6.01 -46.90
CA ASP A 992 12.64 5.59 -46.77
C ASP A 992 12.80 4.09 -47.03
N VAL A 993 13.90 3.70 -47.69
CA VAL A 993 14.23 2.29 -47.94
C VAL A 993 15.66 1.97 -47.46
N GLU A 994 15.80 0.90 -46.69
CA GLU A 994 17.12 0.41 -46.26
C GLU A 994 17.82 -0.34 -47.39
N LEU A 995 18.98 0.17 -47.84
CA LEU A 995 19.78 -0.42 -48.93
C LEU A 995 21.09 -1.04 -48.42
N LYS A 996 20.99 -1.89 -47.39
CA LYS A 996 22.16 -2.51 -46.71
C LYS A 996 22.76 -3.66 -47.51
N ARG A 997 24.09 -3.75 -47.53
CA ARG A 997 24.86 -4.81 -48.19
C ARG A 997 24.93 -6.06 -47.30
N VAL A 998 24.62 -7.23 -47.88
CA VAL A 998 24.72 -8.53 -47.21
C VAL A 998 26.20 -8.87 -46.93
N GLN A 999 26.51 -9.35 -45.73
CA GLN A 999 27.88 -9.69 -45.32
C GLN A 999 28.17 -11.20 -45.35
N TYR A 1000 27.19 -12.05 -45.06
CA TYR A 1000 27.35 -13.51 -45.05
C TYR A 1000 26.19 -14.22 -45.77
N GLU A 1001 26.50 -15.29 -46.49
CA GLU A 1001 25.54 -16.25 -47.04
C GLU A 1001 25.40 -17.44 -46.06
N VAL A 1002 24.16 -17.85 -45.78
CA VAL A 1002 23.82 -18.97 -44.88
C VAL A 1002 23.02 -20.01 -45.65
N CYS A 1003 23.35 -21.29 -45.45
CA CYS A 1003 22.68 -22.43 -46.06
C CYS A 1003 22.46 -23.54 -45.02
N SER A 1004 21.19 -23.84 -44.74
CA SER A 1004 20.75 -24.77 -43.70
C SER A 1004 20.33 -26.12 -44.29
N GLN A 1005 20.74 -27.24 -43.68
CA GLN A 1005 20.34 -28.59 -44.09
C GLN A 1005 20.02 -29.47 -42.88
N VAL A 1006 18.83 -30.06 -42.83
CA VAL A 1006 18.46 -31.04 -41.80
C VAL A 1006 18.79 -32.46 -42.31
N LEU A 1007 19.52 -33.22 -41.49
CA LEU A 1007 19.99 -34.58 -41.76
C LEU A 1007 19.56 -35.52 -40.63
N SER A 1008 19.18 -36.77 -40.94
CA SER A 1008 18.90 -37.77 -39.88
C SER A 1008 20.21 -38.23 -39.22
N GLN A 1009 20.19 -38.52 -37.90
CA GLN A 1009 21.33 -39.17 -37.24
C GLN A 1009 21.55 -40.63 -37.65
N GLN A 1010 20.54 -41.31 -38.19
CA GLN A 1010 20.65 -42.73 -38.53
C GLN A 1010 21.47 -42.93 -39.82
N PRO A 1011 22.60 -43.67 -39.80
CA PRO A 1011 23.42 -43.88 -40.98
C PRO A 1011 22.62 -44.53 -42.12
N GLY A 1012 22.53 -43.84 -43.27
CA GLY A 1012 21.78 -44.30 -44.44
C GLY A 1012 20.28 -43.94 -44.47
N ALA A 1013 19.73 -43.30 -43.43
CA ALA A 1013 18.34 -42.85 -43.44
C ALA A 1013 18.19 -41.49 -44.15
N GLN A 1014 17.41 -41.46 -45.25
CA GLN A 1014 17.15 -40.23 -46.02
C GLN A 1014 16.01 -39.35 -45.48
N LEU A 1015 15.30 -39.77 -44.42
CA LEU A 1015 14.03 -39.17 -44.00
C LEU A 1015 13.98 -38.97 -42.47
N CYS A 1016 13.48 -37.80 -42.04
CA CYS A 1016 13.33 -37.46 -40.63
C CYS A 1016 12.02 -38.02 -40.05
N ARG A 1017 12.02 -38.36 -38.74
CA ARG A 1017 10.87 -38.90 -38.02
C ARG A 1017 10.64 -38.17 -36.70
N VAL A 1018 9.36 -38.03 -36.32
CA VAL A 1018 8.95 -37.44 -35.04
C VAL A 1018 9.64 -38.14 -33.87
N GLY A 1019 10.16 -37.36 -32.92
CA GLY A 1019 10.84 -37.85 -31.72
C GLY A 1019 12.21 -38.50 -31.98
N THR A 1020 12.73 -38.45 -33.20
CA THR A 1020 14.06 -38.97 -33.53
C THR A 1020 15.06 -37.81 -33.71
N PRO A 1021 16.19 -37.79 -32.99
CA PRO A 1021 17.18 -36.73 -33.14
C PRO A 1021 17.77 -36.67 -34.56
N CYS A 1022 17.91 -35.45 -35.03
CA CYS A 1022 18.44 -35.06 -36.33
C CYS A 1022 19.53 -33.99 -36.13
N HIS A 1023 20.34 -33.78 -37.17
CA HIS A 1023 21.34 -32.72 -37.20
C HIS A 1023 20.92 -31.61 -38.15
N LEU A 1024 20.80 -30.39 -37.63
CA LEU A 1024 20.78 -29.18 -38.43
C LEU A 1024 22.23 -28.79 -38.72
N LEU A 1025 22.65 -28.98 -39.97
CA LEU A 1025 23.92 -28.50 -40.50
C LEU A 1025 23.72 -27.08 -41.03
N VAL A 1026 24.39 -26.10 -40.42
CA VAL A 1026 24.44 -24.72 -40.91
C VAL A 1026 25.79 -24.50 -41.58
N SER A 1027 25.78 -24.15 -42.86
CA SER A 1027 26.96 -23.74 -43.62
C SER A 1027 26.96 -22.24 -43.83
N ILE A 1028 28.08 -21.59 -43.55
CA ILE A 1028 28.24 -20.13 -43.58
C ILE A 1028 29.38 -19.78 -44.53
N ARG A 1029 29.16 -18.75 -45.34
CA ARG A 1029 30.15 -18.18 -46.26
C ARG A 1029 30.21 -16.67 -46.07
N SER A 1030 31.39 -16.15 -45.75
CA SER A 1030 31.63 -14.70 -45.79
C SER A 1030 31.64 -14.20 -47.24
N LEU A 1031 30.98 -13.06 -47.46
CA LEU A 1031 30.96 -12.33 -48.74
C LEU A 1031 31.92 -11.13 -48.71
N SER A 1032 32.47 -10.78 -47.55
CA SER A 1032 33.61 -9.87 -47.36
C SER A 1032 34.90 -10.65 -47.15
N VAL A 1033 35.99 -10.20 -47.79
CA VAL A 1033 37.26 -10.95 -47.85
C VAL A 1033 38.23 -10.47 -46.75
N HIS A 1034 38.96 -11.41 -46.17
CA HIS A 1034 40.09 -11.23 -45.25
C HIS A 1034 39.79 -10.90 -43.77
N GLU A 1035 39.29 -11.87 -43.01
CA GLU A 1035 39.79 -12.21 -41.65
C GLU A 1035 39.16 -13.55 -41.17
N THR A 1036 39.70 -14.14 -40.09
CA THR A 1036 39.16 -15.40 -39.50
C THR A 1036 38.13 -15.09 -38.42
N ASP A 1037 36.93 -14.70 -38.86
CA ASP A 1037 35.84 -14.32 -37.95
C ASP A 1037 35.41 -15.48 -37.05
N SER A 1038 35.28 -15.20 -35.76
CA SER A 1038 34.54 -16.07 -34.83
C SER A 1038 33.12 -15.55 -34.67
N LEU A 1039 32.16 -16.38 -35.07
CA LEU A 1039 30.73 -16.07 -35.05
C LEU A 1039 30.01 -16.99 -34.07
N VAL A 1040 28.85 -16.57 -33.59
CA VAL A 1040 27.91 -17.42 -32.86
C VAL A 1040 26.68 -17.62 -33.74
N VAL A 1041 26.39 -18.89 -34.05
CA VAL A 1041 25.14 -19.29 -34.70
C VAL A 1041 24.09 -19.46 -33.62
N SER A 1042 22.96 -18.78 -33.75
CA SER A 1042 21.77 -19.01 -32.94
C SER A 1042 20.67 -19.59 -33.80
N VAL A 1043 19.83 -20.46 -33.23
CA VAL A 1043 18.70 -21.05 -33.94
C VAL A 1043 17.44 -20.89 -33.12
N ALA A 1044 16.43 -20.30 -33.75
CA ALA A 1044 15.11 -20.07 -33.17
C ALA A 1044 14.08 -20.94 -33.89
N THR A 1045 13.25 -21.64 -33.12
CA THR A 1045 12.14 -22.47 -33.61
C THR A 1045 10.89 -22.23 -32.81
N ASP A 1046 9.74 -22.52 -33.42
CA ASP A 1046 8.54 -22.83 -32.65
C ASP A 1046 8.78 -24.15 -31.90
N GLU A 1047 8.78 -24.08 -30.56
CA GLU A 1047 8.95 -25.21 -29.64
C GLU A 1047 7.83 -26.26 -29.77
N ARG A 1048 6.76 -25.98 -30.54
CA ARG A 1048 5.73 -26.96 -30.91
C ARG A 1048 6.12 -27.80 -32.13
N LEU A 1049 7.06 -27.33 -32.94
CA LEU A 1049 7.50 -27.98 -34.18
C LEU A 1049 8.84 -28.68 -34.01
N TRP A 1050 9.78 -28.05 -33.29
CA TRP A 1050 11.14 -28.54 -33.09
C TRP A 1050 11.60 -28.35 -31.64
N GLU A 1051 12.18 -29.40 -31.07
CA GLU A 1051 12.99 -29.35 -29.86
C GLU A 1051 14.47 -29.24 -30.27
N ILE A 1052 15.25 -28.39 -29.59
CA ILE A 1052 16.67 -28.12 -29.91
C ILE A 1052 17.51 -28.45 -28.68
N GLY A 1053 18.56 -29.26 -28.86
CA GLY A 1053 19.48 -29.61 -27.76
C GLY A 1053 20.47 -28.51 -27.38
N GLU A 1054 20.96 -27.75 -28.36
CA GLU A 1054 21.89 -26.62 -28.16
C GLU A 1054 21.33 -25.40 -28.91
N ARG A 1055 20.91 -24.33 -28.22
CA ARG A 1055 20.25 -23.16 -28.88
C ARG A 1055 21.22 -22.22 -29.59
N SER A 1056 22.49 -22.22 -29.19
CA SER A 1056 23.54 -21.44 -29.85
C SER A 1056 24.88 -22.17 -29.84
N LYS A 1057 25.73 -21.88 -30.82
CA LYS A 1057 27.03 -22.55 -30.98
C LYS A 1057 28.04 -21.66 -31.69
N ALA A 1058 29.25 -21.56 -31.13
CA ALA A 1058 30.34 -20.82 -31.75
C ALA A 1058 30.91 -21.56 -32.97
N VAL A 1059 31.25 -20.80 -34.01
CA VAL A 1059 31.90 -21.29 -35.23
C VAL A 1059 32.93 -20.27 -35.68
N THR A 1060 34.16 -20.72 -35.93
CA THR A 1060 35.21 -19.89 -36.51
C THR A 1060 35.29 -20.18 -38.01
N LEU A 1061 35.22 -19.12 -38.83
CA LEU A 1061 35.39 -19.24 -40.28
C LEU A 1061 36.85 -19.55 -40.61
N LYS A 1062 37.06 -20.46 -41.57
CA LYS A 1062 38.40 -20.72 -42.13
C LYS A 1062 38.87 -19.51 -42.95
N GLU A 1063 40.17 -19.43 -43.22
CA GLU A 1063 40.76 -18.40 -44.11
C GLU A 1063 40.08 -18.32 -45.49
N SER A 1064 39.46 -19.41 -45.96
CA SER A 1064 38.64 -19.45 -47.18
C SER A 1064 37.26 -18.79 -47.03
N GLY A 1065 36.96 -18.11 -45.92
CA GLY A 1065 35.67 -17.51 -45.59
C GLY A 1065 34.54 -18.51 -45.33
N LEU A 1066 34.83 -19.80 -45.13
CA LEU A 1066 33.83 -20.87 -44.97
C LEU A 1066 33.83 -21.45 -43.55
N GLY A 1067 32.64 -21.62 -42.98
CA GLY A 1067 32.42 -22.28 -41.68
C GLY A 1067 31.23 -23.23 -41.75
N GLN A 1068 31.25 -24.25 -40.90
CA GLN A 1068 30.14 -25.20 -40.75
C GLN A 1068 29.96 -25.57 -39.28
N VAL A 1069 28.71 -25.67 -38.85
CA VAL A 1069 28.34 -26.14 -37.51
C VAL A 1069 27.16 -27.09 -37.58
N TYR A 1070 27.15 -28.09 -36.70
CA TYR A 1070 26.03 -29.01 -36.52
C TYR A 1070 25.42 -28.83 -35.13
N MET A 1071 24.09 -28.80 -35.09
CA MET A 1071 23.28 -28.69 -33.89
C MET A 1071 22.25 -29.83 -33.87
N MET A 1072 21.89 -30.30 -32.68
CA MET A 1072 20.91 -31.39 -32.52
C MET A 1072 19.50 -30.80 -32.48
N VAL A 1073 18.62 -31.29 -33.36
CA VAL A 1073 17.20 -30.91 -33.41
C VAL A 1073 16.31 -32.16 -33.51
N ILE A 1074 15.19 -32.18 -32.80
CA ILE A 1074 14.19 -33.26 -32.82
C ILE A 1074 12.88 -32.66 -33.35
N PRO A 1075 12.31 -33.17 -34.46
CA PRO A 1075 11.00 -32.72 -34.89
C PRO A 1075 9.91 -33.35 -34.01
N LEU A 1076 8.94 -32.53 -33.59
CA LEU A 1076 7.91 -32.92 -32.62
C LEU A 1076 6.57 -33.30 -33.29
N VAL A 1077 6.35 -32.89 -34.54
CA VAL A 1077 5.12 -33.17 -35.30
C VAL A 1077 5.42 -33.71 -36.71
N PRO A 1078 4.54 -34.55 -37.30
CA PRO A 1078 4.67 -35.02 -38.67
C PRO A 1078 4.07 -34.00 -39.64
N GLY A 1079 4.62 -33.89 -40.85
CA GLY A 1079 4.15 -32.94 -41.86
C GLY A 1079 5.27 -32.33 -42.69
N PHE A 1080 4.99 -31.22 -43.37
CA PHE A 1080 6.01 -30.36 -43.97
C PHE A 1080 6.32 -29.24 -42.98
N LEU A 1081 7.44 -29.35 -42.28
CA LEU A 1081 7.87 -28.36 -41.29
C LEU A 1081 8.81 -27.36 -41.98
N PRO A 1082 8.67 -26.04 -41.74
CA PRO A 1082 9.71 -25.10 -42.12
C PRO A 1082 11.03 -25.47 -41.43
N PHE A 1083 12.13 -25.18 -42.10
CA PHE A 1083 13.46 -25.31 -41.49
C PHE A 1083 13.56 -24.38 -40.27
N PRO A 1084 14.29 -24.76 -39.21
CA PRO A 1084 14.64 -23.86 -38.11
C PRO A 1084 15.25 -22.54 -38.61
N SER A 1085 14.80 -21.41 -38.05
CA SER A 1085 15.32 -20.09 -38.42
C SER A 1085 16.71 -19.88 -37.82
N VAL A 1086 17.69 -19.52 -38.67
CA VAL A 1086 19.09 -19.37 -38.27
C VAL A 1086 19.48 -17.89 -38.27
N GLN A 1087 20.19 -17.44 -37.22
CA GLN A 1087 20.76 -16.10 -37.15
C GLN A 1087 22.25 -16.16 -36.78
N LEU A 1088 23.03 -15.18 -37.25
CA LEU A 1088 24.45 -15.06 -36.96
C LEU A 1088 24.72 -13.83 -36.11
N HIS A 1089 25.60 -13.98 -35.12
CA HIS A 1089 26.03 -12.94 -34.20
C HIS A 1089 27.56 -12.87 -34.16
N ALA A 1090 28.14 -11.69 -33.94
CA ALA A 1090 29.58 -11.54 -33.75
C ALA A 1090 30.00 -12.01 -32.35
N ALA A 1091 31.05 -12.83 -32.24
CA ALA A 1091 31.58 -13.27 -30.96
C ALA A 1091 32.45 -12.17 -30.29
N ALA A 1092 32.42 -12.08 -28.96
CA ALA A 1092 33.27 -11.14 -28.22
C ALA A 1092 34.74 -11.63 -28.16
N ASN A 1093 35.69 -10.71 -28.33
CA ASN A 1093 37.13 -10.98 -28.53
C ASN A 1093 37.90 -11.46 -27.27
N SER A 1094 37.42 -12.49 -26.56
CA SER A 1094 38.13 -13.05 -25.38
C SER A 1094 38.18 -14.59 -25.33
N ILE A 1095 38.16 -15.27 -26.47
CA ILE A 1095 38.33 -16.74 -26.54
C ILE A 1095 39.44 -17.07 -27.54
N ARG A 1096 40.69 -17.14 -27.04
CA ARG A 1096 41.78 -17.83 -27.73
C ARG A 1096 41.92 -19.23 -27.14
N SER A 1097 42.07 -20.21 -28.03
CA SER A 1097 42.46 -21.62 -27.87
C SER A 1097 42.71 -22.19 -26.46
N GLU A 1098 42.15 -23.39 -26.25
CA GLU A 1098 42.46 -24.32 -25.16
C GLU A 1098 41.84 -24.04 -23.79
N ASP A 1099 40.50 -24.06 -23.73
CA ASP A 1099 39.83 -24.82 -22.67
C ASP A 1099 38.49 -25.39 -23.14
N ARG A 1100 38.33 -26.71 -23.01
CA ARG A 1100 37.04 -27.39 -23.22
C ARG A 1100 36.37 -27.52 -21.87
N PHE A 1101 35.34 -26.72 -21.58
CA PHE A 1101 34.15 -27.08 -20.80
C PHE A 1101 33.30 -25.81 -20.58
N TRP A 1102 32.24 -25.65 -21.38
CA TRP A 1102 31.14 -24.76 -20.98
C TRP A 1102 30.25 -25.57 -20.03
N SER A 1103 30.19 -25.16 -18.76
CA SER A 1103 29.21 -25.70 -17.81
C SER A 1103 27.82 -25.13 -18.12
N ASP A 1104 26.83 -25.99 -18.06
CA ASP A 1104 25.48 -25.83 -18.60
C ASP A 1104 24.61 -24.86 -17.77
N SER A 1105 24.89 -23.54 -17.81
CA SER A 1105 24.05 -22.50 -17.19
C SER A 1105 24.40 -21.03 -17.55
N SER A 1106 24.09 -20.54 -18.75
CA SER A 1106 23.81 -19.09 -18.99
C SER A 1106 23.31 -18.78 -20.43
N ASP A 1107 21.99 -18.58 -20.61
CA ASP A 1107 21.40 -18.11 -21.87
C ASP A 1107 21.54 -16.56 -22.01
N SER A 1108 22.67 -16.08 -22.54
CA SER A 1108 22.82 -14.67 -22.92
C SER A 1108 23.71 -14.47 -24.15
N ILE A 1109 23.08 -14.25 -25.32
CA ILE A 1109 23.77 -13.90 -26.57
C ILE A 1109 24.08 -12.38 -26.56
N PRO A 1110 25.34 -11.91 -26.66
CA PRO A 1110 25.66 -10.51 -26.30
C PRO A 1110 25.53 -9.46 -27.41
N SER A 1111 25.24 -9.82 -28.67
CA SER A 1111 25.34 -8.92 -29.83
C SER A 1111 24.15 -9.01 -30.79
N PRO A 1112 23.77 -7.91 -31.48
CA PRO A 1112 22.67 -7.91 -32.46
C PRO A 1112 22.98 -8.81 -33.67
N PRO A 1113 21.94 -9.33 -34.37
CA PRO A 1113 22.14 -10.23 -35.50
C PRO A 1113 22.75 -9.50 -36.71
N LEU A 1114 23.63 -10.19 -37.42
CA LEU A 1114 24.33 -9.72 -38.61
C LEU A 1114 23.44 -9.84 -39.87
N PHE A 1115 23.68 -8.99 -40.87
CA PHE A 1115 22.93 -9.02 -42.13
C PHE A 1115 23.37 -10.20 -43.01
N THR A 1116 22.50 -11.20 -43.12
CA THR A 1116 22.75 -12.46 -43.84
C THR A 1116 21.75 -12.70 -44.95
N PHE A 1117 22.18 -13.42 -45.99
CA PHE A 1117 21.30 -13.97 -47.02
C PHE A 1117 21.16 -15.47 -46.79
N GLU A 1118 19.96 -15.92 -46.45
CA GLU A 1118 19.69 -17.35 -46.27
C GLU A 1118 19.23 -17.98 -47.59
N ARG A 1119 20.12 -18.74 -48.25
CA ARG A 1119 19.83 -19.50 -49.49
C ARG A 1119 18.75 -20.59 -49.30
N THR A 1120 18.39 -20.88 -48.05
CA THR A 1120 17.41 -21.89 -47.65
C THR A 1120 16.12 -21.31 -47.06
N ALA A 1121 15.98 -19.98 -47.05
CA ALA A 1121 14.74 -19.31 -46.63
C ALA A 1121 13.51 -19.90 -47.33
N GLY A 1122 12.45 -20.16 -46.57
CA GLY A 1122 11.19 -20.72 -47.07
C GLY A 1122 11.22 -22.22 -47.41
N LYS A 1123 12.35 -22.93 -47.28
CA LYS A 1123 12.37 -24.39 -47.47
C LYS A 1123 11.66 -25.12 -46.34
N GLN A 1124 11.01 -26.23 -46.69
CA GLN A 1124 10.32 -27.13 -45.77
C GLN A 1124 10.87 -28.55 -45.89
N ILE A 1125 10.95 -29.27 -44.77
CA ILE A 1125 11.31 -30.69 -44.70
C ILE A 1125 10.09 -31.53 -44.35
N ARG A 1126 9.95 -32.68 -45.01
CA ARG A 1126 8.91 -33.66 -44.70
C ARG A 1126 9.34 -34.57 -43.56
N VAL A 1127 8.66 -34.47 -42.43
CA VAL A 1127 8.82 -35.35 -41.26
C VAL A 1127 7.72 -36.42 -41.25
N LEU A 1128 8.12 -37.67 -41.02
CA LEU A 1128 7.21 -38.81 -40.89
C LEU A 1128 6.86 -39.10 -39.42
N GLY A 1129 5.71 -39.74 -39.17
CA GLY A 1129 5.29 -40.11 -37.80
C GLY A 1129 6.27 -41.04 -37.08
N ALA A 1130 6.14 -41.10 -35.75
CA ALA A 1130 6.94 -41.96 -34.89
C ALA A 1130 6.74 -43.45 -35.24
N SER A 1131 7.78 -44.27 -35.02
CA SER A 1131 7.74 -45.70 -35.33
C SER A 1131 7.01 -46.50 -34.24
N GLY A 1132 5.70 -46.66 -34.40
CA GLY A 1132 4.92 -47.61 -33.60
C GLY A 1132 5.09 -49.05 -34.08
N GLY A 1133 5.37 -49.96 -33.14
CA GLY A 1133 5.11 -51.39 -33.32
C GLY A 1133 3.61 -51.68 -33.36
N ASP A 1134 3.24 -52.84 -33.92
CA ASP A 1134 1.89 -53.18 -34.37
C ASP A 1134 0.83 -53.28 -33.24
N GLY A 1135 -0.46 -53.09 -33.57
CA GLY A 1135 -1.51 -53.17 -32.54
C GLY A 1135 -3.00 -52.89 -32.84
N GLY A 1136 -3.45 -52.61 -34.07
CA GLY A 1136 -4.89 -52.45 -34.46
C GLY A 1136 -5.69 -51.29 -33.78
N SER A 1137 -6.69 -50.61 -34.35
CA SER A 1137 -7.53 -50.77 -35.55
C SER A 1137 -8.38 -49.45 -35.72
N ILE A 1138 -9.21 -49.15 -36.74
CA ILE A 1138 -9.59 -49.83 -37.99
C ILE A 1138 -10.02 -48.76 -39.05
N SER A 1139 -9.40 -48.76 -40.25
CA SER A 1139 -9.86 -48.08 -41.49
C SER A 1139 -9.96 -46.52 -41.51
N SER A 1140 -9.91 -45.81 -42.66
CA SER A 1140 -9.99 -46.25 -44.07
C SER A 1140 -9.30 -45.30 -45.07
N ARG A 1141 -8.66 -45.88 -46.11
CA ARG A 1141 -8.41 -45.36 -47.49
C ARG A 1141 -7.75 -43.96 -47.66
N GLY A 1142 -6.72 -43.77 -48.50
CA GLY A 1142 -5.95 -44.71 -49.34
C GLY A 1142 -5.37 -44.02 -50.59
N GLU A 1143 -4.26 -44.57 -51.12
CA GLU A 1143 -3.70 -44.30 -52.48
C GLU A 1143 -3.06 -42.91 -52.75
N LYS A 1144 -2.04 -42.73 -53.62
CA LYS A 1144 -1.17 -43.65 -54.39
C LYS A 1144 0.12 -42.94 -54.86
N ARG A 1145 1.21 -43.72 -54.95
CA ARG A 1145 2.26 -43.76 -56.01
C ARG A 1145 3.19 -42.56 -56.34
N THR A 1146 4.48 -42.94 -56.35
CA THR A 1146 5.55 -42.60 -57.33
C THR A 1146 5.95 -41.13 -57.55
N ILE A 1147 7.06 -40.75 -56.92
CA ILE A 1147 8.06 -39.86 -57.52
C ILE A 1147 9.26 -40.73 -57.91
N LYS A 1148 9.16 -41.31 -59.10
CA LYS A 1148 10.30 -41.89 -59.82
C LYS A 1148 10.70 -40.85 -60.87
N GLU A 1149 12.00 -40.72 -61.12
CA GLU A 1149 12.62 -39.92 -62.17
C GLU A 1149 12.68 -38.39 -61.97
N LYS A 1150 13.92 -37.87 -62.10
CA LYS A 1150 14.35 -36.46 -62.30
C LYS A 1150 14.72 -35.61 -61.06
N LEU A 1151 15.56 -36.17 -60.18
CA LEU A 1151 16.61 -35.38 -59.53
C LEU A 1151 17.97 -35.66 -60.20
N GLN A 1152 18.16 -35.06 -61.37
CA GLN A 1152 19.46 -34.98 -62.04
C GLN A 1152 19.80 -33.50 -62.22
N LYS A 1153 21.01 -33.12 -61.76
CA LYS A 1153 21.56 -31.75 -61.68
C LYS A 1153 20.86 -30.80 -60.69
N LEU A 1154 21.47 -30.65 -59.52
CA LEU A 1154 21.44 -29.44 -58.69
C LEU A 1154 22.83 -29.18 -58.10
N PHE A 1155 23.78 -28.98 -59.02
CA PHE A 1155 24.96 -28.14 -58.83
C PHE A 1155 25.11 -27.31 -60.10
N ASP A 1156 24.17 -26.37 -60.23
CA ASP A 1156 24.32 -25.02 -60.77
C ASP A 1156 23.58 -24.12 -59.75
#